data_AF-K6ZAY1-F1
#
_entry.id   AF-K6ZAY1-F1
#
_cell.length_a   1.000
_cell.length_b   1.000
_cell.length_c   1.000
_cell.angle_alpha   90.00
_cell.angle_beta   90.00
_cell.angle_gamma   90.00
#
_symmetry.space_group_name_H-M   'P 1'
#
loop_
_entity.id
_entity.type
_entity.pdbx_description
1 polymer ?
#
loop_
_entity_poly.entity_id
_entity_poly.type
_entity_poly.pdbx_seq_one_letter_code
_entity_poly.pdbx_strand_id
1 'polypeptide(L)'
;MSWTLAQVGTYTLATPQGMPLLLCIVLGVAFLTAWLTSSVLMLRGSLRLNKQAASISAPLAIGLVCINTLAFVALLATVLDIKNSTTHIERAVLVTKGTTPEMLATFENQIQLHSNKKYTQRWFDLKSELQLDDAQNIPSPSLLAHAIGDMSELVVLGDGLSPAQWQTLFLATNNWGTPENSKMGVTFMPSPETLGIVNISWQKQLQIGQALHISGALSGRSDSEASEDDAAPSGVKPYILQLVSPSGEIEQEISLKRGEVFSLVTHPKAAGQWRYPLRLRDKTTDTLLEENYITVSVTQNDSLGAPLSTAQINTSPRSAIWQSAPSFETKYIKDWISASGSAVTITTQISQDAYLRQYINQPTPDANSTGQTQQDDHFYSAETLAGIDILFMDGRSLVNLSKDQALRLQQAVESGLGLFLFADSNLVLEETKDITKRLKLPALREDKQAADEFSIVYPKQFAPRATQAVPASTDLTLSIGAFRFDDEEAETLLKAPNGRALVKQHSLGLGQVAITLLPRTYEWKLNQTNGEYERLWHYLIKHIARNSDAIYWLKENASRLVFERNQVDACLRIGIRHKDVQVSIEYAQGQSNELTQQPLMLNQRKDQPNIACAHYWPESTGWYRILASTQQDSLPNSTKIERGVSNAITAQEYRYVYSPNSWLAAQQAVKHWASHAVANSSAKTNSRPRDVTPNKGAPFAMFVLMLSALWLIRRLR
;
A
#
# COMPACT_ATOMS: atom_id res chain seq x y z
N MET A 1 12.25 -30.14 -40.74
CA MET A 1 10.82 -29.95 -40.44
C MET A 1 10.13 -31.30 -40.55
N SER A 2 9.27 -31.66 -39.61
CA SER A 2 8.40 -32.85 -39.67
C SER A 2 6.97 -32.39 -39.98
N TRP A 3 6.28 -33.11 -40.85
CA TRP A 3 4.91 -32.78 -41.25
C TRP A 3 3.93 -33.63 -40.46
N THR A 4 2.92 -33.00 -39.85
CA THR A 4 1.81 -33.70 -39.17
C THR A 4 0.91 -34.37 -40.21
N LEU A 5 0.79 -35.69 -40.14
CA LEU A 5 -0.02 -36.50 -41.04
C LEU A 5 -1.45 -36.70 -40.51
N ALA A 6 -1.59 -36.92 -39.20
CA ALA A 6 -2.89 -37.10 -38.55
C ALA A 6 -2.81 -36.84 -37.03
N GLN A 7 -3.93 -36.49 -36.42
CA GLN A 7 -4.08 -36.39 -34.96
C GLN A 7 -5.24 -37.28 -34.51
N VAL A 8 -4.98 -38.20 -33.59
CA VAL A 8 -5.95 -39.17 -33.06
C VAL A 8 -5.88 -39.11 -31.54
N GLY A 9 -6.81 -38.40 -30.90
CA GLY A 9 -6.81 -38.19 -29.46
C GLY A 9 -5.55 -37.44 -28.98
N THR A 10 -4.82 -38.03 -28.03
CA THR A 10 -3.55 -37.48 -27.49
C THR A 10 -2.33 -37.78 -28.36
N TYR A 11 -2.49 -38.56 -29.43
CA TYR A 11 -1.41 -38.97 -30.33
C TYR A 11 -1.38 -38.12 -31.59
N THR A 12 -0.20 -37.64 -31.95
CA THR A 12 0.08 -37.01 -33.24
C THR A 12 0.99 -37.92 -34.05
N LEU A 13 0.60 -38.17 -35.31
CA LEU A 13 1.38 -38.91 -36.29
C LEU A 13 2.09 -37.90 -37.19
N ALA A 14 3.42 -37.97 -37.25
CA ALA A 14 4.23 -37.09 -38.09
C ALA A 14 5.22 -37.86 -38.95
N THR A 15 5.68 -37.22 -40.03
CA THR A 15 6.80 -37.74 -40.83
C THR A 15 8.09 -37.76 -40.01
N PRO A 16 9.04 -38.67 -40.31
CA PRO A 16 10.35 -38.69 -39.68
C PRO A 16 11.03 -37.31 -39.73
N GLN A 17 11.68 -36.92 -38.64
CA GLN A 17 12.41 -35.65 -38.58
C GLN A 17 13.51 -35.60 -39.65
N GLY A 18 13.52 -34.52 -40.44
CA GLY A 18 14.57 -34.28 -41.44
C GLY A 18 14.31 -34.90 -42.82
N MET A 19 13.23 -35.67 -43.00
CA MET A 19 12.87 -36.18 -44.33
C MET A 19 12.06 -35.15 -45.14
N PRO A 20 12.40 -34.92 -46.43
CA PRO A 20 11.59 -34.10 -47.32
C PRO A 20 10.20 -34.72 -47.53
N LEU A 21 9.17 -33.89 -47.65
CA LEU A 21 7.78 -34.34 -47.89
C LEU A 21 7.68 -35.25 -49.12
N LEU A 22 8.39 -34.88 -50.20
CA LEU A 22 8.45 -35.67 -51.44
C LEU A 22 8.98 -37.08 -51.20
N LEU A 23 10.05 -37.22 -50.40
CA LEU A 23 10.63 -38.52 -50.05
C LEU A 23 9.66 -39.36 -49.21
N CYS A 24 8.92 -38.72 -48.30
CA CYS A 24 7.89 -39.39 -47.49
C CYS A 24 6.72 -39.89 -48.34
N ILE A 25 6.29 -39.12 -49.35
CA ILE A 25 5.24 -39.53 -50.29
C ILE A 25 5.73 -40.72 -51.12
N VAL A 26 6.97 -40.66 -51.64
CA VAL A 26 7.57 -41.76 -52.42
C VAL A 26 7.69 -43.03 -51.58
N LEU A 27 8.17 -42.93 -50.34
CA LEU A 27 8.23 -44.05 -49.38
C LEU A 27 6.84 -44.60 -49.06
N GLY A 28 5.84 -43.73 -48.85
CA GLY A 28 4.46 -44.13 -48.59
C GLY A 28 3.86 -44.91 -49.76
N VAL A 29 4.07 -44.44 -51.00
CA VAL A 29 3.64 -45.15 -52.22
C VAL A 29 4.38 -46.47 -52.37
N ALA A 30 5.69 -46.52 -52.12
CA ALA A 30 6.49 -47.74 -52.16
C ALA A 30 6.00 -48.78 -51.13
N PHE A 31 5.69 -48.36 -49.90
CA PHE A 31 5.16 -49.22 -48.85
C PHE A 31 3.75 -49.72 -49.15
N LEU A 32 2.86 -48.86 -49.63
CA LEU A 32 1.51 -49.25 -50.05
C LEU A 32 1.53 -50.23 -51.23
N THR A 33 2.37 -49.98 -52.23
CA THR A 33 2.52 -50.88 -53.38
C THR A 33 3.14 -52.22 -52.96
N ALA A 34 4.13 -52.22 -52.07
CA ALA A 34 4.70 -53.44 -51.50
C ALA A 34 3.65 -54.25 -50.71
N TRP A 35 2.82 -53.58 -49.90
CA TRP A 35 1.74 -54.25 -49.16
C TRP A 35 0.65 -54.83 -50.08
N LEU A 36 0.23 -54.08 -51.10
CA LEU A 36 -0.75 -54.52 -52.09
C LEU A 36 -0.23 -55.70 -52.92
N THR A 37 1.00 -55.61 -53.43
CA THR A 37 1.62 -56.68 -54.24
C THR A 37 1.87 -57.94 -53.40
N SER A 38 2.35 -57.80 -52.16
CA SER A 38 2.48 -58.90 -51.20
C SER A 38 1.13 -59.60 -50.96
N SER A 39 0.08 -58.82 -50.67
CA SER A 39 -1.26 -59.36 -50.40
C SER A 39 -1.83 -60.09 -51.62
N VAL A 40 -1.67 -59.52 -52.83
CA VAL A 40 -2.10 -60.15 -54.09
C VAL A 40 -1.33 -61.42 -54.41
N LEU A 41 -0.01 -61.46 -54.16
CA LEU A 41 0.81 -62.66 -54.35
C LEU A 41 0.43 -63.77 -53.36
N MET A 42 0.12 -63.42 -52.10
CA MET A 42 -0.37 -64.38 -51.10
C MET A 42 -1.74 -64.95 -51.46
N LEU A 43 -2.65 -64.10 -51.96
CA LEU A 43 -3.95 -64.51 -52.50
C LEU A 43 -3.82 -65.39 -53.74
N ARG A 44 -2.92 -65.06 -54.69
CA ARG A 44 -2.67 -65.89 -55.88
C ARG A 44 -2.00 -67.23 -55.52
N GLY A 45 -1.08 -67.23 -54.57
CA GLY A 45 -0.39 -68.43 -54.10
C GLY A 45 -1.32 -69.40 -53.37
N SER A 46 -2.30 -68.89 -52.62
CA SER A 46 -3.32 -69.72 -51.96
C SER A 46 -4.39 -70.25 -52.93
N LEU A 47 -4.65 -69.53 -54.04
CA LEU A 47 -5.61 -69.93 -55.08
C LEU A 47 -5.06 -70.90 -56.13
N ARG A 48 -3.72 -71.09 -56.22
CA ARG A 48 -3.08 -72.10 -57.09
C ARG A 48 -3.06 -73.52 -56.50
N LEU A 49 -3.60 -73.71 -55.29
CA LEU A 49 -3.78 -75.04 -54.71
C LEU A 49 -4.79 -75.84 -55.55
N ASN A 50 -4.40 -77.08 -55.86
CA ASN A 50 -5.04 -78.02 -56.78
C ASN A 50 -6.57 -78.10 -56.57
N LYS A 51 -7.33 -78.33 -57.65
CA LYS A 51 -8.82 -78.29 -57.74
C LYS A 51 -9.60 -79.20 -56.77
N GLN A 52 -8.96 -79.89 -55.83
CA GLN A 52 -9.59 -80.78 -54.84
C GLN A 52 -9.63 -80.24 -53.40
N ALA A 53 -9.05 -79.07 -53.09
CA ALA A 53 -9.00 -78.52 -51.72
C ALA A 53 -9.66 -77.14 -51.56
N ALA A 54 -10.82 -76.92 -52.19
CA ALA A 54 -11.46 -75.60 -52.25
C ALA A 54 -12.10 -75.14 -50.92
N SER A 55 -12.39 -76.02 -49.95
CA SER A 55 -13.04 -75.63 -48.68
C SER A 55 -12.09 -75.15 -47.58
N ILE A 56 -10.78 -75.43 -47.68
CA ILE A 56 -9.76 -75.08 -46.66
C ILE A 56 -8.93 -73.84 -47.10
N SER A 57 -8.96 -73.48 -48.38
CA SER A 57 -8.08 -72.44 -48.97
C SER A 57 -8.49 -71.00 -48.64
N ALA A 58 -9.79 -70.72 -48.49
CA ALA A 58 -10.32 -69.37 -48.24
C ALA A 58 -10.00 -68.81 -46.83
N PRO A 59 -10.29 -69.48 -45.70
CA PRO A 59 -10.00 -68.94 -44.37
C PRO A 59 -8.49 -68.76 -44.14
N LEU A 60 -7.67 -69.63 -44.72
CA LEU A 60 -6.22 -69.54 -44.64
C LEU A 60 -5.65 -68.38 -45.50
N ALA A 61 -6.27 -68.10 -46.66
CA ALA A 61 -5.93 -66.92 -47.45
C ALA A 61 -6.26 -65.62 -46.70
N ILE A 62 -7.42 -65.56 -46.04
CA ILE A 62 -7.83 -64.42 -45.20
C ILE A 62 -6.85 -64.25 -44.02
N GLY A 63 -6.50 -65.34 -43.34
CA GLY A 63 -5.53 -65.31 -42.24
C GLY A 63 -4.15 -64.79 -42.66
N LEU A 64 -3.64 -65.20 -43.82
CA LEU A 64 -2.38 -64.70 -44.36
C LEU A 64 -2.42 -63.19 -44.68
N VAL A 65 -3.52 -62.72 -45.26
CA VAL A 65 -3.70 -61.28 -45.54
C VAL A 65 -3.78 -60.49 -44.24
N CYS A 66 -4.47 -60.99 -43.21
CA CYS A 66 -4.54 -60.36 -41.89
C CYS A 66 -3.18 -60.30 -41.18
N ILE A 67 -2.36 -61.34 -41.26
CA ILE A 67 -1.00 -61.32 -40.69
C ILE A 67 -0.12 -60.33 -41.46
N ASN A 68 -0.24 -60.26 -42.79
CA ASN A 68 0.49 -59.33 -43.63
C ASN A 68 0.05 -57.86 -43.40
N THR A 69 -1.23 -57.59 -43.16
CA THR A 69 -1.70 -56.25 -42.76
C THR A 69 -1.19 -55.85 -41.39
N LEU A 70 -1.21 -56.76 -40.40
CA LEU A 70 -0.64 -56.49 -39.08
C LEU A 70 0.87 -56.22 -39.15
N ALA A 71 1.62 -56.98 -39.95
CA ALA A 71 3.03 -56.71 -40.20
C ALA A 71 3.25 -55.32 -40.81
N PHE A 72 2.41 -54.93 -41.78
CA PHE A 72 2.48 -53.61 -42.40
C PHE A 72 2.18 -52.46 -41.43
N VAL A 73 1.16 -52.61 -40.58
CA VAL A 73 0.83 -51.64 -39.52
C VAL A 73 1.98 -51.52 -38.52
N ALA A 74 2.59 -52.64 -38.12
CA ALA A 74 3.77 -52.65 -37.26
C ALA A 74 4.96 -51.93 -37.91
N LEU A 75 5.22 -52.15 -39.19
CA LEU A 75 6.25 -51.43 -39.96
C LEU A 75 5.97 -49.92 -39.98
N LEU A 76 4.74 -49.50 -40.28
CA LEU A 76 4.37 -48.09 -40.27
C LEU A 76 4.58 -47.45 -38.88
N ALA A 77 4.25 -48.16 -37.80
CA ALA A 77 4.47 -47.69 -36.43
C ALA A 77 5.96 -47.57 -36.06
N THR A 78 6.87 -48.29 -36.74
CA THR A 78 8.33 -48.12 -36.57
C THR A 78 8.89 -46.94 -37.36
N VAL A 79 8.36 -46.68 -38.55
CA VAL A 79 8.87 -45.66 -39.46
C VAL A 79 8.32 -44.28 -39.08
N LEU A 80 7.02 -44.17 -38.81
CA LEU A 80 6.37 -42.91 -38.48
C LEU A 80 6.77 -42.40 -37.09
N ASP A 81 6.79 -41.08 -36.92
CA ASP A 81 7.05 -40.47 -35.63
C ASP A 81 5.71 -40.24 -34.92
N ILE A 82 5.40 -41.11 -33.98
CA ILE A 82 4.23 -41.00 -33.13
C ILE A 82 4.66 -40.17 -31.91
N LYS A 83 3.93 -39.12 -31.57
CA LYS A 83 4.17 -38.35 -30.35
C LYS A 83 2.91 -38.33 -29.49
N ASN A 84 3.06 -38.61 -28.21
CA ASN A 84 2.01 -38.44 -27.22
C ASN A 84 2.20 -37.07 -26.54
N SER A 85 1.26 -36.16 -26.70
CA SER A 85 1.31 -34.86 -26.04
C SER A 85 0.67 -34.97 -24.66
N THR A 86 1.49 -35.22 -23.64
CA THR A 86 1.05 -35.16 -22.23
C THR A 86 1.38 -33.80 -21.63
N THR A 87 0.38 -33.10 -21.09
CA THR A 87 0.62 -31.87 -20.31
C THR A 87 1.13 -32.25 -18.93
N HIS A 88 2.41 -31.97 -18.66
CA HIS A 88 2.99 -32.07 -17.32
C HIS A 88 2.79 -30.74 -16.59
N ILE A 89 2.24 -30.79 -15.38
CA ILE A 89 2.11 -29.61 -14.51
C ILE A 89 2.98 -29.88 -13.27
N GLU A 90 3.98 -29.02 -13.06
CA GLU A 90 4.77 -29.01 -11.83
C GLU A 90 4.15 -27.98 -10.87
N ARG A 91 3.83 -28.43 -9.65
CA ARG A 91 3.06 -27.67 -8.67
C ARG A 91 3.73 -27.74 -7.29
N ALA A 92 3.79 -26.60 -6.63
CA ALA A 92 4.12 -26.50 -5.22
C ALA A 92 2.85 -26.42 -4.37
N VAL A 93 2.80 -27.15 -3.26
CA VAL A 93 1.72 -27.08 -2.28
C VAL A 93 2.30 -26.53 -0.98
N LEU A 94 1.85 -25.35 -0.58
CA LEU A 94 2.22 -24.71 0.67
C LEU A 94 1.11 -24.90 1.70
N VAL A 95 1.44 -25.61 2.77
CA VAL A 95 0.55 -25.83 3.91
C VAL A 95 0.83 -24.76 4.96
N THR A 96 -0.20 -24.06 5.38
CA THR A 96 -0.13 -23.01 6.41
C THR A 96 -0.97 -23.41 7.63
N LYS A 97 -0.87 -22.64 8.73
CA LYS A 97 -1.70 -22.80 9.92
C LYS A 97 -3.19 -22.86 9.55
N GLY A 98 -3.99 -23.61 10.31
CA GLY A 98 -5.43 -23.78 10.06
C GLY A 98 -5.77 -24.84 9.02
N THR A 99 -4.78 -25.48 8.40
CA THR A 99 -5.03 -26.64 7.52
C THR A 99 -5.58 -27.81 8.34
N THR A 100 -6.64 -28.48 7.87
CA THR A 100 -7.24 -29.66 8.51
C THR A 100 -6.98 -30.92 7.66
N PRO A 101 -7.00 -32.12 8.26
CA PRO A 101 -6.89 -33.38 7.53
C PRO A 101 -7.96 -33.53 6.43
N GLU A 102 -9.18 -33.05 6.68
CA GLU A 102 -10.29 -33.06 5.71
C GLU A 102 -10.00 -32.22 4.47
N MET A 103 -9.37 -31.04 4.64
CA MET A 103 -8.97 -30.20 3.51
C MET A 103 -7.88 -30.87 2.66
N LEU A 104 -6.92 -31.53 3.31
CA LEU A 104 -5.88 -32.31 2.61
C LEU A 104 -6.52 -33.45 1.80
N ALA A 105 -7.39 -34.25 2.43
CA ALA A 105 -8.08 -35.35 1.75
C ALA A 105 -8.96 -34.85 0.60
N THR A 106 -9.64 -33.72 0.76
CA THR A 106 -10.45 -33.10 -0.29
C THR A 106 -9.60 -32.67 -1.47
N PHE A 107 -8.46 -32.03 -1.20
CA PHE A 107 -7.51 -31.61 -2.23
C PHE A 107 -6.91 -32.81 -2.98
N GLU A 108 -6.47 -33.84 -2.27
CA GLU A 108 -5.94 -35.07 -2.87
C GLU A 108 -6.98 -35.77 -3.76
N ASN A 109 -8.22 -35.89 -3.29
CA ASN A 109 -9.32 -36.48 -4.06
C ASN A 109 -9.64 -35.67 -5.32
N GLN A 110 -9.69 -34.34 -5.23
CA GLN A 110 -9.91 -33.48 -6.40
C GLN A 110 -8.83 -33.68 -7.48
N ILE A 111 -7.58 -33.92 -7.09
CA ILE A 111 -6.50 -34.22 -8.02
C ILE A 111 -6.69 -35.60 -8.68
N GLN A 112 -7.06 -36.63 -7.92
CA GLN A 112 -7.25 -37.98 -8.44
C GLN A 112 -8.40 -38.07 -9.45
N LEU A 113 -9.52 -37.38 -9.19
CA LEU A 113 -10.72 -37.40 -10.04
C LEU A 113 -10.57 -36.73 -11.40
N HIS A 114 -9.61 -35.81 -11.58
CA HIS A 114 -9.44 -35.02 -12.82
C HIS A 114 -8.22 -35.42 -13.68
N SER A 115 -7.57 -36.55 -13.39
CA SER A 115 -6.27 -36.90 -13.96
C SER A 115 -6.35 -37.57 -15.35
N ASN A 116 -6.45 -36.75 -16.40
CA ASN A 116 -5.77 -37.03 -17.69
C ASN A 116 -4.42 -36.28 -17.78
N LYS A 117 -4.01 -35.62 -16.67
CA LYS A 117 -2.78 -34.80 -16.53
C LYS A 117 -1.90 -35.40 -15.43
N LYS A 118 -0.61 -35.64 -15.71
CA LYS A 118 0.35 -36.09 -14.69
C LYS A 118 0.90 -34.88 -13.93
N TYR A 119 0.69 -34.84 -12.62
CA TYR A 119 1.23 -33.81 -11.74
C TYR A 119 2.53 -34.27 -11.09
N THR A 120 3.54 -33.40 -11.05
CA THR A 120 4.70 -33.56 -10.16
C THR A 120 4.54 -32.54 -9.04
N GLN A 121 4.41 -33.03 -7.79
CA GLN A 121 4.06 -32.22 -6.64
C GLN A 121 5.26 -32.11 -5.69
N ARG A 122 5.44 -30.93 -5.08
CA ARG A 122 6.34 -30.74 -3.94
C ARG A 122 5.60 -30.07 -2.81
N TRP A 123 5.68 -30.67 -1.63
CA TRP A 123 4.98 -30.22 -0.43
C TRP A 123 5.91 -29.36 0.42
N PHE A 124 5.36 -28.26 0.93
CA PHE A 124 6.05 -27.31 1.77
C PHE A 124 5.20 -27.00 2.98
N ASP A 125 5.82 -26.96 4.15
CA ASP A 125 5.15 -26.64 5.41
C ASP A 125 5.66 -25.30 5.96
N LEU A 126 4.72 -24.40 6.27
CA LEU A 126 4.97 -23.13 6.92
C LEU A 126 4.20 -23.07 8.24
N LYS A 127 4.85 -23.54 9.31
CA LYS A 127 4.32 -23.51 10.67
C LYS A 127 2.94 -24.18 10.79
N SER A 128 2.66 -25.24 10.03
CA SER A 128 1.45 -26.03 10.26
C SER A 128 1.61 -26.87 11.53
N GLU A 129 0.48 -27.22 12.14
CA GLU A 129 0.43 -28.13 13.29
C GLU A 129 0.33 -29.61 12.83
N LEU A 130 0.35 -29.85 11.52
CA LEU A 130 0.23 -31.17 10.89
C LEU A 130 1.61 -31.76 10.60
N GLN A 131 1.81 -33.02 10.97
CA GLN A 131 2.99 -33.78 10.54
C GLN A 131 2.73 -34.32 9.13
N LEU A 132 3.58 -33.90 8.18
CA LEU A 132 3.53 -34.32 6.78
C LEU A 132 4.87 -34.98 6.44
N ASP A 133 4.86 -36.29 6.21
CA ASP A 133 6.09 -37.10 6.06
C ASP A 133 6.96 -36.68 4.86
N ASP A 134 6.37 -36.11 3.80
CA ASP A 134 7.05 -35.71 2.56
C ASP A 134 7.13 -34.18 2.36
N ALA A 135 6.77 -33.36 3.36
CA ALA A 135 6.79 -31.91 3.25
C ALA A 135 8.11 -31.29 3.72
N GLN A 136 8.67 -30.39 2.90
CA GLN A 136 9.83 -29.60 3.28
C GLN A 136 9.40 -28.44 4.18
N ASN A 137 9.87 -28.41 5.43
CA ASN A 137 9.63 -27.28 6.34
C ASN A 137 10.40 -26.04 5.86
N ILE A 138 9.70 -24.91 5.75
CA ILE A 138 10.26 -23.62 5.38
C ILE A 138 9.94 -22.59 6.47
N PRO A 139 10.96 -21.93 7.08
CA PRO A 139 10.73 -20.96 8.16
C PRO A 139 10.17 -19.62 7.69
N SER A 140 10.27 -19.29 6.40
CA SER A 140 9.77 -18.05 5.79
C SER A 140 9.29 -18.26 4.35
N PRO A 141 8.14 -17.69 3.94
CA PRO A 141 7.68 -17.73 2.55
C PRO A 141 8.74 -17.29 1.54
N SER A 142 9.61 -16.34 1.87
CA SER A 142 10.66 -15.88 0.95
C SER A 142 11.58 -17.00 0.43
N LEU A 143 11.82 -18.04 1.23
CA LEU A 143 12.65 -19.18 0.84
C LEU A 143 11.92 -20.14 -0.11
N LEU A 144 10.60 -20.09 -0.14
CA LEU A 144 9.78 -20.90 -1.03
C LEU A 144 10.10 -20.59 -2.49
N ALA A 145 10.32 -19.32 -2.84
CA ALA A 145 10.71 -18.94 -4.20
C ALA A 145 11.99 -19.65 -4.69
N HIS A 146 12.95 -19.85 -3.79
CA HIS A 146 14.18 -20.60 -4.10
C HIS A 146 13.94 -22.11 -4.14
N ALA A 147 13.13 -22.63 -3.22
CA ALA A 147 12.85 -24.06 -3.12
C ALA A 147 12.00 -24.58 -4.29
N ILE A 148 11.11 -23.74 -4.83
CA ILE A 148 10.15 -24.09 -5.89
C ILE A 148 10.83 -24.22 -7.27
N GLY A 149 11.87 -23.44 -7.58
CA GLY A 149 12.51 -23.48 -8.90
C GLY A 149 11.60 -23.00 -10.03
N ASP A 150 11.50 -23.78 -11.12
CA ASP A 150 10.78 -23.40 -12.35
C ASP A 150 9.27 -23.72 -12.36
N MET A 151 8.69 -24.14 -11.22
CA MET A 151 7.27 -24.51 -11.18
C MET A 151 6.35 -23.32 -11.49
N SER A 152 5.28 -23.60 -12.22
CA SER A 152 4.34 -22.59 -12.71
C SER A 152 3.10 -22.42 -11.83
N GLU A 153 2.92 -23.26 -10.81
CA GLU A 153 1.72 -23.27 -9.98
C GLU A 153 2.05 -23.41 -8.48
N LEU A 154 1.41 -22.58 -7.66
CA LEU A 154 1.45 -22.58 -6.20
C LEU A 154 0.02 -22.77 -5.67
N VAL A 155 -0.19 -23.82 -4.89
CA VAL A 155 -1.41 -24.01 -4.10
C VAL A 155 -1.10 -23.66 -2.66
N VAL A 156 -1.91 -22.81 -2.05
CA VAL A 156 -1.80 -22.45 -0.63
C VAL A 156 -3.02 -22.99 0.12
N LEU A 157 -2.78 -23.80 1.14
CA LEU A 157 -3.81 -24.42 1.99
C LEU A 157 -3.77 -23.82 3.40
N GLY A 158 -4.92 -23.50 3.97
CA GLY A 158 -5.06 -22.99 5.34
C GLY A 158 -5.29 -21.48 5.42
N ASP A 159 -4.75 -20.82 6.44
CA ASP A 159 -4.91 -19.38 6.70
C ASP A 159 -4.27 -18.50 5.60
N GLY A 160 -3.35 -19.03 4.81
CA GLY A 160 -2.65 -18.29 3.77
C GLY A 160 -1.53 -17.39 4.28
N LEU A 161 -1.14 -16.40 3.46
CA LEU A 161 -0.03 -15.49 3.72
C LEU A 161 -0.49 -14.05 3.88
N SER A 162 0.21 -13.28 4.72
CA SER A 162 -0.05 -11.85 4.90
C SER A 162 0.40 -11.03 3.68
N PRO A 163 -0.07 -9.79 3.51
CA PRO A 163 0.38 -8.92 2.41
C PRO A 163 1.91 -8.80 2.30
N ALA A 164 2.58 -8.61 3.44
CA ALA A 164 4.04 -8.50 3.48
C ALA A 164 4.74 -9.82 3.10
N GLN A 165 4.19 -10.96 3.52
CA GLN A 165 4.70 -12.27 3.14
C GLN A 165 4.57 -12.54 1.64
N TRP A 166 3.42 -12.21 1.04
CA TRP A 166 3.23 -12.26 -0.42
C TRP A 166 4.19 -11.35 -1.16
N GLN A 167 4.33 -10.10 -0.71
CA GLN A 167 5.25 -9.16 -1.34
C GLN A 167 6.71 -9.67 -1.30
N THR A 168 7.14 -10.21 -0.16
CA THR A 168 8.51 -10.73 0.00
C THR A 168 8.73 -11.99 -0.84
N LEU A 169 7.73 -12.88 -0.93
CA LEU A 169 7.77 -14.07 -1.77
C LEU A 169 7.98 -13.71 -3.25
N PHE A 170 7.23 -12.73 -3.76
CA PHE A 170 7.34 -12.30 -5.15
C PHE A 170 8.64 -11.51 -5.41
N LEU A 171 9.12 -10.72 -4.45
CA LEU A 171 10.41 -10.03 -4.56
C LEU A 171 11.62 -10.99 -4.59
N ALA A 172 11.47 -12.20 -4.07
CA ALA A 172 12.53 -13.21 -4.08
C ALA A 172 12.77 -13.82 -5.47
N THR A 173 11.94 -13.53 -6.48
CA THR A 173 12.09 -14.05 -7.85
C THR A 173 11.63 -13.06 -8.92
N ASN A 174 12.49 -12.80 -9.89
CA ASN A 174 12.19 -11.86 -10.97
C ASN A 174 11.15 -12.40 -11.97
N ASN A 175 10.83 -13.70 -11.93
CA ASN A 175 10.05 -14.35 -12.98
C ASN A 175 8.55 -14.43 -12.67
N TRP A 176 8.13 -14.21 -11.41
CA TRP A 176 6.73 -14.32 -11.02
C TRP A 176 5.95 -13.01 -11.17
N GLY A 177 6.63 -11.87 -11.38
CA GLY A 177 5.97 -10.57 -11.50
C GLY A 177 5.68 -9.96 -10.13
N THR A 178 4.49 -9.40 -9.96
CA THR A 178 4.04 -8.81 -8.68
C THR A 178 2.82 -9.56 -8.16
N PRO A 179 2.48 -9.43 -6.86
CA PRO A 179 1.26 -10.02 -6.30
C PRO A 179 -0.02 -9.61 -7.03
N GLU A 180 -0.05 -8.42 -7.64
CA GLU A 180 -1.20 -7.87 -8.39
C GLU A 180 -1.22 -8.31 -9.87
N ASN A 181 -0.11 -8.83 -10.39
CA ASN A 181 0.03 -9.30 -11.76
C ASN A 181 0.95 -10.52 -11.80
N SER A 182 0.47 -11.61 -11.20
CA SER A 182 1.27 -12.82 -11.01
C SER A 182 1.32 -13.65 -12.29
N LYS A 183 2.53 -13.92 -12.77
CA LYS A 183 2.80 -14.90 -13.84
C LYS A 183 2.76 -16.35 -13.36
N MET A 184 2.76 -16.56 -12.04
CA MET A 184 2.59 -17.86 -11.40
C MET A 184 1.10 -18.11 -11.17
N GLY A 185 0.62 -19.30 -11.50
CA GLY A 185 -0.72 -19.77 -11.16
C GLY A 185 -0.86 -19.95 -9.64
N VAL A 186 -1.70 -19.18 -8.97
CA VAL A 186 -1.89 -19.25 -7.52
C VAL A 186 -3.32 -19.71 -7.23
N THR A 187 -3.44 -20.81 -6.52
CA THR A 187 -4.73 -21.30 -5.99
C THR A 187 -4.71 -21.21 -4.49
N PHE A 188 -5.76 -20.65 -3.89
CA PHE A 188 -5.89 -20.56 -2.44
C PHE A 188 -7.12 -21.35 -1.98
N MET A 189 -6.91 -22.27 -1.04
CA MET A 189 -7.97 -23.01 -0.35
C MET A 189 -7.98 -22.56 1.13
N PRO A 190 -8.90 -21.65 1.51
CA PRO A 190 -8.92 -21.06 2.84
C PRO A 190 -9.34 -22.07 3.92
N SER A 191 -8.78 -21.93 5.11
CA SER A 191 -9.30 -22.56 6.31
C SER A 191 -10.64 -21.94 6.74
N PRO A 192 -11.43 -22.62 7.60
CA PRO A 192 -12.64 -22.03 8.17
C PRO A 192 -12.35 -20.73 8.93
N GLU A 193 -13.26 -19.75 8.84
CA GLU A 193 -13.13 -18.50 9.58
C GLU A 193 -13.15 -18.75 11.10
N THR A 194 -12.11 -18.25 11.75
CA THR A 194 -11.94 -18.26 13.20
C THR A 194 -12.93 -17.27 13.81
N LEU A 195 -13.70 -17.73 14.82
CA LEU A 195 -14.56 -16.87 15.61
C LEU A 195 -13.72 -15.85 16.37
N GLY A 196 -13.98 -14.56 16.16
CA GLY A 196 -13.28 -13.50 16.90
C GLY A 196 -13.42 -12.12 16.27
N ILE A 197 -12.74 -11.15 16.87
CA ILE A 197 -12.83 -9.74 16.45
C ILE A 197 -11.93 -9.47 15.23
N VAL A 198 -12.49 -8.83 14.20
CA VAL A 198 -11.82 -8.46 12.95
C VAL A 198 -12.07 -7.00 12.60
N ASN A 199 -11.31 -6.46 11.62
CA ASN A 199 -11.44 -5.08 11.12
C ASN A 199 -11.40 -4.00 12.22
N ILE A 200 -10.60 -4.25 13.26
CA ILE A 200 -10.51 -3.40 14.43
C ILE A 200 -9.82 -2.06 14.10
N SER A 201 -10.33 -0.95 14.64
CA SER A 201 -9.80 0.39 14.42
C SER A 201 -10.01 1.29 15.64
N TRP A 202 -8.94 1.97 16.09
CA TRP A 202 -9.00 2.96 17.17
C TRP A 202 -7.82 3.95 17.15
N GLN A 203 -7.97 5.08 17.85
CA GLN A 203 -6.90 6.09 17.99
C GLN A 203 -5.81 5.61 18.96
N LYS A 204 -4.56 5.50 18.49
CA LYS A 204 -3.42 5.01 19.31
C LYS A 204 -2.85 6.08 20.25
N GLN A 205 -2.96 7.36 19.88
CA GLN A 205 -2.55 8.52 20.68
C GLN A 205 -3.75 9.40 21.01
N LEU A 206 -3.90 9.76 22.28
CA LEU A 206 -4.93 10.67 22.78
C LEU A 206 -4.34 11.71 23.73
N GLN A 207 -5.04 12.82 23.90
CA GLN A 207 -4.83 13.74 25.02
C GLN A 207 -5.88 13.47 26.09
N ILE A 208 -5.53 13.75 27.36
CA ILE A 208 -6.48 13.60 28.46
C ILE A 208 -7.78 14.37 28.17
N GLY A 209 -8.94 13.74 28.42
CA GLY A 209 -10.26 14.30 28.11
C GLY A 209 -10.77 14.01 26.68
N GLN A 210 -9.96 13.47 25.77
CA GLN A 210 -10.44 12.98 24.48
C GLN A 210 -11.11 11.61 24.62
N ALA A 211 -12.17 11.37 23.83
CA ALA A 211 -12.83 10.07 23.74
C ALA A 211 -11.99 9.09 22.90
N LEU A 212 -11.86 7.85 23.40
CA LEU A 212 -11.33 6.71 22.66
C LEU A 212 -12.47 6.02 21.92
N HIS A 213 -12.49 6.13 20.59
CA HIS A 213 -13.44 5.42 19.74
C HIS A 213 -12.84 4.11 19.23
N ILE A 214 -13.55 3.00 19.44
CA ILE A 214 -13.15 1.65 19.03
C ILE A 214 -14.24 1.09 18.13
N SER A 215 -13.87 0.59 16.96
CA SER A 215 -14.80 -0.03 16.01
C SER A 215 -14.23 -1.31 15.43
N GLY A 216 -15.09 -2.25 15.07
CA GLY A 216 -14.69 -3.54 14.49
C GLY A 216 -15.90 -4.37 14.09
N ALA A 217 -15.67 -5.63 13.76
CA ALA A 217 -16.73 -6.61 13.46
C ALA A 217 -16.42 -7.96 14.12
N LEU A 218 -17.46 -8.77 14.32
CA LEU A 218 -17.30 -10.15 14.77
C LEU A 218 -17.30 -11.10 13.56
N SER A 219 -16.20 -11.82 13.31
CA SER A 219 -16.11 -12.84 12.25
C SER A 219 -16.39 -14.23 12.78
N GLY A 220 -16.70 -15.17 11.88
CA GLY A 220 -16.87 -16.59 12.17
C GLY A 220 -17.84 -17.24 11.20
N ARG A 221 -17.71 -18.55 10.97
CA ARG A 221 -18.59 -19.35 10.10
C ARG A 221 -20.07 -19.08 10.42
N SER A 222 -20.97 -18.96 9.44
CA SER A 222 -22.40 -18.79 9.74
C SER A 222 -22.99 -20.05 10.39
N ASP A 223 -23.87 -19.90 11.39
CA ASP A 223 -24.62 -21.02 12.00
C ASP A 223 -25.62 -21.67 11.02
N SER A 224 -25.80 -21.12 9.82
CA SER A 224 -26.74 -21.59 8.80
C SER A 224 -26.36 -22.94 8.15
N GLU A 225 -25.17 -23.48 8.41
CA GLU A 225 -24.66 -24.71 7.78
C GLU A 225 -24.40 -25.86 8.77
N ALA A 226 -24.73 -25.69 10.06
CA ALA A 226 -24.64 -26.77 11.03
C ALA A 226 -25.95 -27.57 11.03
N SER A 227 -25.91 -28.75 10.39
CA SER A 227 -26.76 -29.94 10.62
C SER A 227 -28.25 -29.73 10.92
N GLU A 228 -29.10 -30.18 9.99
CA GLU A 228 -30.57 -30.30 10.06
C GLU A 228 -31.13 -31.14 11.24
N ASP A 229 -30.30 -31.64 12.16
CA ASP A 229 -30.71 -32.60 13.20
C ASP A 229 -30.85 -32.04 14.62
N ASP A 230 -30.56 -30.75 14.87
CA ASP A 230 -30.87 -30.13 16.17
C ASP A 230 -32.06 -29.19 16.05
N ALA A 231 -33.20 -29.63 16.60
CA ALA A 231 -34.39 -28.83 16.80
C ALA A 231 -34.14 -27.67 17.78
N ALA A 232 -33.43 -26.64 17.33
CA ALA A 232 -33.34 -25.34 17.98
C ALA A 232 -34.11 -24.30 17.14
N PRO A 233 -35.01 -23.50 17.75
CA PRO A 233 -35.82 -22.55 17.00
C PRO A 233 -34.94 -21.41 16.48
N SER A 234 -34.76 -21.33 15.15
CA SER A 234 -34.48 -20.11 14.36
C SER A 234 -33.88 -18.93 15.14
N GLY A 235 -32.67 -19.08 15.66
CA GLY A 235 -32.04 -18.08 16.52
C GLY A 235 -30.53 -18.05 16.35
N VAL A 236 -30.02 -17.05 15.62
CA VAL A 236 -28.57 -16.79 15.48
C VAL A 236 -27.93 -16.67 16.87
N LYS A 237 -26.88 -17.44 17.15
CA LYS A 237 -26.24 -17.49 18.48
C LYS A 237 -25.69 -16.10 18.84
N PRO A 238 -26.15 -15.46 19.94
CA PRO A 238 -25.68 -14.15 20.34
C PRO A 238 -24.39 -14.23 21.16
N TYR A 239 -23.56 -13.20 21.03
CA TYR A 239 -22.31 -12.99 21.76
C TYR A 239 -22.37 -11.71 22.60
N ILE A 240 -21.49 -11.60 23.58
CA ILE A 240 -21.31 -10.39 24.39
C ILE A 240 -19.89 -9.89 24.18
N LEU A 241 -19.75 -8.59 23.87
CA LEU A 241 -18.47 -7.91 23.79
C LEU A 241 -18.38 -6.89 24.92
N GLN A 242 -17.35 -7.02 25.77
CA GLN A 242 -17.10 -6.17 26.93
C GLN A 242 -15.80 -5.38 26.72
N LEU A 243 -15.90 -4.06 26.81
CA LEU A 243 -14.74 -3.18 27.00
C LEU A 243 -14.49 -3.01 28.48
N VAL A 244 -13.31 -3.41 28.94
CA VAL A 244 -12.90 -3.35 30.34
C VAL A 244 -11.88 -2.23 30.51
N SER A 245 -11.99 -1.47 31.59
CA SER A 245 -10.99 -0.47 31.95
C SER A 245 -9.69 -1.14 32.42
N PRO A 246 -8.55 -0.42 32.43
CA PRO A 246 -7.32 -0.93 33.00
C PRO A 246 -7.41 -1.29 34.50
N SER A 247 -8.42 -0.78 35.21
CA SER A 247 -8.70 -1.13 36.62
C SER A 247 -9.62 -2.35 36.77
N GLY A 248 -10.11 -2.95 35.67
CA GLY A 248 -10.94 -4.15 35.68
C GLY A 248 -12.46 -3.92 35.69
N GLU A 249 -12.92 -2.66 35.62
CA GLU A 249 -14.33 -2.31 35.55
C GLU A 249 -14.86 -2.46 34.11
N ILE A 250 -16.09 -2.95 33.94
CA ILE A 250 -16.72 -3.01 32.61
C ILE A 250 -17.20 -1.60 32.25
N GLU A 251 -16.54 -0.97 31.29
CA GLU A 251 -16.87 0.38 30.81
C GLU A 251 -18.08 0.36 29.88
N GLN A 252 -18.14 -0.66 29.02
CA GLN A 252 -19.24 -0.82 28.07
C GLN A 252 -19.42 -2.30 27.72
N GLU A 253 -20.68 -2.70 27.54
CA GLU A 253 -21.07 -4.03 27.11
C GLU A 253 -22.11 -3.93 25.99
N ILE A 254 -21.96 -4.77 24.96
CA ILE A 254 -22.91 -4.87 23.85
C ILE A 254 -23.12 -6.33 23.45
N SER A 255 -24.31 -6.65 22.95
CA SER A 255 -24.62 -7.97 22.41
C SER A 255 -24.49 -7.94 20.89
N LEU A 256 -23.74 -8.89 20.32
CA LEU A 256 -23.44 -8.96 18.88
C LEU A 256 -23.89 -10.30 18.29
N LYS A 257 -24.10 -10.34 16.98
CA LYS A 257 -24.14 -11.56 16.17
C LYS A 257 -22.92 -11.66 15.26
N ARG A 258 -22.65 -12.85 14.71
CA ARG A 258 -21.59 -13.02 13.69
C ARG A 258 -21.90 -12.14 12.48
N GLY A 259 -20.87 -11.52 11.91
CA GLY A 259 -20.95 -10.55 10.81
C GLY A 259 -21.38 -9.14 11.25
N GLU A 260 -21.77 -8.93 12.50
CA GLU A 260 -22.21 -7.63 12.99
C GLU A 260 -21.02 -6.70 13.29
N VAL A 261 -21.17 -5.43 12.89
CA VAL A 261 -20.22 -4.37 13.20
C VAL A 261 -20.55 -3.74 14.55
N PHE A 262 -19.53 -3.29 15.28
CA PHE A 262 -19.71 -2.63 16.57
C PHE A 262 -18.94 -1.32 16.68
N SER A 263 -19.38 -0.49 17.62
CA SER A 263 -18.68 0.73 18.03
C SER A 263 -18.78 0.90 19.56
N LEU A 264 -17.64 1.10 20.20
CA LEU A 264 -17.49 1.31 21.65
C LEU A 264 -16.79 2.66 21.88
N VAL A 265 -17.13 3.34 22.98
CA VAL A 265 -16.53 4.63 23.33
C VAL A 265 -16.23 4.68 24.82
N THR A 266 -15.02 5.08 25.19
CA THR A 266 -14.63 5.34 26.58
C THR A 266 -13.78 6.61 26.67
N HIS A 267 -13.60 7.14 27.88
CA HIS A 267 -12.80 8.34 28.13
C HIS A 267 -11.67 8.00 29.10
N PRO A 268 -10.40 7.93 28.64
CA PRO A 268 -9.28 7.70 29.53
C PRO A 268 -9.19 8.76 30.63
N LYS A 269 -9.15 8.30 31.89
CA LYS A 269 -9.21 9.15 33.09
C LYS A 269 -7.86 9.74 33.49
N ALA A 270 -6.75 9.19 32.98
CA ALA A 270 -5.39 9.58 33.35
C ALA A 270 -4.42 9.50 32.15
N ALA A 271 -3.34 10.28 32.21
CA ALA A 271 -2.23 10.17 31.27
C ALA A 271 -1.40 8.90 31.52
N GLY A 272 -0.77 8.37 30.47
CA GLY A 272 0.05 7.16 30.52
C GLY A 272 -0.19 6.21 29.34
N GLN A 273 0.41 5.03 29.43
CA GLN A 273 0.30 3.96 28.45
C GLN A 273 -0.70 2.91 28.94
N TRP A 274 -1.91 2.90 28.35
CA TRP A 274 -3.02 2.09 28.84
C TRP A 274 -3.33 0.89 27.94
N ARG A 275 -3.75 -0.21 28.57
CA ARG A 275 -4.24 -1.42 27.90
C ARG A 275 -5.66 -1.69 28.41
N TYR A 276 -6.63 -1.60 27.51
CA TYR A 276 -8.04 -1.89 27.78
C TYR A 276 -8.36 -3.30 27.29
N PRO A 277 -8.68 -4.26 28.19
CA PRO A 277 -9.12 -5.58 27.75
C PRO A 277 -10.44 -5.48 26.96
N LEU A 278 -10.47 -6.16 25.82
CA LEU A 278 -11.65 -6.38 25.00
C LEU A 278 -11.97 -7.86 25.06
N ARG A 279 -13.06 -8.22 25.76
CA ARG A 279 -13.45 -9.60 26.03
C ARG A 279 -14.66 -9.98 25.20
N LEU A 280 -14.53 -11.04 24.42
CA LEU A 280 -15.62 -11.68 23.70
C LEU A 280 -16.09 -12.90 24.50
N ARG A 281 -17.38 -12.94 24.84
CA ARG A 281 -17.98 -14.04 25.60
C ARG A 281 -19.17 -14.63 24.85
N ASP A 282 -19.39 -15.92 25.06
CA ASP A 282 -20.60 -16.59 24.60
C ASP A 282 -21.78 -16.19 25.51
N LYS A 283 -22.88 -15.67 24.94
CA LYS A 283 -24.03 -15.21 25.75
C LYS A 283 -24.77 -16.34 26.46
N THR A 284 -24.73 -17.55 25.91
CA THR A 284 -25.48 -18.70 26.43
C THR A 284 -24.74 -19.43 27.54
N THR A 285 -23.42 -19.54 27.42
CA THR A 285 -22.57 -20.28 28.37
C THR A 285 -21.77 -19.36 29.30
N ASP A 286 -21.77 -18.05 29.04
CA ASP A 286 -20.93 -17.04 29.69
C ASP A 286 -19.41 -17.36 29.63
N THR A 287 -18.99 -18.20 28.68
CA THR A 287 -17.59 -18.58 28.52
C THR A 287 -16.80 -17.48 27.81
N LEU A 288 -15.58 -17.20 28.29
CA LEU A 288 -14.64 -16.29 27.63
C LEU A 288 -14.06 -16.99 26.39
N LEU A 289 -14.35 -16.44 25.22
CA LEU A 289 -13.91 -16.98 23.93
C LEU A 289 -12.61 -16.33 23.47
N GLU A 290 -12.47 -15.02 23.67
CA GLU A 290 -11.31 -14.24 23.25
C GLU A 290 -11.08 -13.07 24.22
N GLU A 291 -9.83 -12.78 24.56
CA GLU A 291 -9.42 -11.55 25.25
C GLU A 291 -8.25 -10.92 24.50
N ASN A 292 -8.45 -9.69 24.01
CA ASN A 292 -7.41 -8.89 23.38
C ASN A 292 -7.26 -7.55 24.09
N TYR A 293 -6.23 -6.77 23.73
CA TYR A 293 -5.97 -5.47 24.37
C TYR A 293 -6.03 -4.32 23.36
N ILE A 294 -6.85 -3.33 23.65
CA ILE A 294 -6.83 -2.03 22.98
C ILE A 294 -5.81 -1.15 23.70
N THR A 295 -4.75 -0.76 23.01
CA THR A 295 -3.65 0.00 23.60
C THR A 295 -3.68 1.46 23.16
N VAL A 296 -3.57 2.38 24.11
CA VAL A 296 -3.60 3.82 23.86
C VAL A 296 -2.57 4.54 24.72
N SER A 297 -1.83 5.46 24.11
CA SER A 297 -0.97 6.41 24.82
C SER A 297 -1.73 7.71 25.03
N VAL A 298 -1.89 8.11 26.29
CA VAL A 298 -2.61 9.33 26.70
C VAL A 298 -1.59 10.33 27.24
N THR A 299 -1.46 11.47 26.60
CA THR A 299 -0.56 12.55 27.07
C THR A 299 -1.31 13.54 27.95
N GLN A 300 -0.68 14.00 29.02
CA GLN A 300 -1.20 15.08 29.86
C GLN A 300 -1.09 16.42 29.11
N ASN A 301 -2.08 17.29 29.29
CA ASN A 301 -2.04 18.63 28.75
C ASN A 301 -1.17 19.50 29.68
N ASP A 302 0.11 19.60 29.38
CA ASP A 302 1.08 20.29 30.24
C ASP A 302 1.04 21.81 29.97
N SER A 303 -0.02 22.47 30.45
CA SER A 303 -0.21 23.92 30.29
C SER A 303 0.24 24.73 31.52
N LEU A 304 0.94 24.14 32.49
CA LEU A 304 1.46 24.86 33.67
C LEU A 304 2.81 24.26 34.13
N GLY A 305 3.89 24.54 33.38
CA GLY A 305 5.25 24.54 33.98
C GLY A 305 6.36 23.65 33.41
N ALA A 306 6.41 23.33 32.12
CA ALA A 306 7.64 22.95 31.39
C ALA A 306 7.31 22.91 29.87
N PRO A 307 8.26 23.21 28.96
CA PRO A 307 7.92 23.59 27.59
C PRO A 307 7.33 22.43 26.79
N LEU A 308 6.02 22.55 26.49
CA LEU A 308 5.33 22.11 25.28
C LEU A 308 5.77 20.76 24.70
N SER A 309 5.69 19.69 25.49
CA SER A 309 5.63 18.32 24.96
C SER A 309 4.17 17.90 24.70
N THR A 310 3.44 18.76 24.03
CA THR A 310 2.53 18.39 22.95
C THR A 310 2.65 19.54 21.96
N ALA A 311 2.78 19.24 20.67
CA ALA A 311 2.56 20.20 19.60
C ALA A 311 1.07 20.62 19.55
N GLN A 312 0.55 21.10 20.69
CA GLN A 312 -0.22 22.31 20.73
C GLN A 312 0.52 23.29 19.82
N ILE A 313 -0.05 23.41 18.63
CA ILE A 313 -0.14 24.60 17.79
C ILE A 313 0.08 25.84 18.67
N ASN A 314 1.32 26.10 19.07
CA ASN A 314 1.84 27.44 19.27
C ASN A 314 2.25 27.91 17.88
N THR A 315 1.28 27.91 16.96
CA THR A 315 1.39 28.65 15.70
C THR A 315 0.88 30.04 16.01
N SER A 316 1.72 30.80 16.69
CA SER A 316 1.74 32.22 16.48
C SER A 316 2.83 32.44 15.42
N PRO A 317 2.56 32.16 14.12
CA PRO A 317 3.59 32.17 13.10
C PRO A 317 4.24 33.54 13.04
N ARG A 318 5.57 33.55 12.98
CA ARG A 318 6.34 34.77 12.78
C ARG A 318 5.98 35.31 11.42
N SER A 319 5.28 36.43 11.41
CA SER A 319 4.65 36.95 10.21
C SER A 319 5.42 38.18 9.73
N ALA A 320 5.58 38.30 8.43
CA ALA A 320 6.09 39.52 7.82
C ALA A 320 5.06 40.07 6.83
N ILE A 321 4.92 41.38 6.79
CA ILE A 321 4.13 42.10 5.79
C ILE A 321 5.09 42.99 5.03
N TRP A 322 5.26 42.75 3.74
CA TRP A 322 5.99 43.62 2.84
C TRP A 322 5.00 44.29 1.89
N GLN A 323 4.83 45.60 2.03
CA GLN A 323 3.76 46.32 1.33
C GLN A 323 4.27 47.56 0.61
N SER A 324 3.76 47.80 -0.60
CA SER A 324 4.04 49.02 -1.37
C SER A 324 3.33 50.26 -0.82
N ALA A 325 2.20 50.07 -0.12
CA ALA A 325 1.49 51.11 0.62
C ALA A 325 0.67 50.49 1.77
N PRO A 326 0.41 51.21 2.88
CA PRO A 326 -0.50 50.75 3.91
C PRO A 326 -1.92 50.53 3.37
N SER A 327 -2.57 49.45 3.80
CA SER A 327 -3.97 49.17 3.46
C SER A 327 -4.80 48.87 4.71
N PHE A 328 -6.12 48.98 4.60
CA PHE A 328 -7.02 48.53 5.67
C PHE A 328 -6.80 47.05 5.96
N GLU A 329 -6.68 46.23 4.91
CA GLU A 329 -6.49 44.78 5.02
C GLU A 329 -5.23 44.45 5.84
N THR A 330 -4.08 44.97 5.44
CA THR A 330 -2.82 44.73 6.15
C THR A 330 -2.81 45.29 7.57
N LYS A 331 -3.53 46.39 7.83
CA LYS A 331 -3.74 46.92 9.20
C LYS A 331 -4.50 45.93 10.08
N TYR A 332 -5.65 45.41 9.64
CA TYR A 332 -6.46 44.50 10.44
C TYR A 332 -5.81 43.11 10.60
N ILE A 333 -5.10 42.62 9.58
CA ILE A 333 -4.29 41.39 9.69
C ILE A 333 -3.22 41.58 10.76
N LYS A 334 -2.47 42.69 10.69
CA LYS A 334 -1.46 43.03 11.69
C LYS A 334 -2.06 43.11 13.10
N ASP A 335 -3.15 43.83 13.28
CA ASP A 335 -3.80 43.99 14.59
C ASP A 335 -4.28 42.63 15.13
N TRP A 336 -4.84 41.77 14.28
CA TRP A 336 -5.27 40.42 14.67
C TRP A 336 -4.10 39.48 15.01
N ILE A 337 -3.08 39.41 14.15
CA ILE A 337 -1.89 38.58 14.38
C ILE A 337 -1.18 39.05 15.66
N SER A 338 -0.97 40.36 15.83
CA SER A 338 -0.31 40.90 17.03
C SER A 338 -1.10 40.69 18.32
N ALA A 339 -2.44 40.74 18.28
CA ALA A 339 -3.28 40.45 19.44
C ALA A 339 -3.15 39.01 19.95
N SER A 340 -2.75 38.06 19.08
CA SER A 340 -2.45 36.67 19.47
C SER A 340 -1.06 36.48 20.11
N GLY A 341 -0.30 37.57 20.30
CA GLY A 341 1.08 37.53 20.80
C GLY A 341 2.12 37.13 19.74
N SER A 342 1.71 36.95 18.48
CA SER A 342 2.62 36.63 17.37
C SER A 342 3.57 37.78 17.04
N ALA A 343 4.82 37.45 16.72
CA ALA A 343 5.79 38.41 16.22
C ALA A 343 5.43 38.85 14.79
N VAL A 344 5.41 40.16 14.55
CA VAL A 344 5.11 40.74 13.22
C VAL A 344 6.19 41.74 12.83
N THR A 345 6.76 41.55 11.65
CA THR A 345 7.62 42.54 10.98
C THR A 345 6.84 43.18 9.84
N ILE A 346 6.72 44.50 9.82
CA ILE A 346 6.06 45.22 8.73
C ILE A 346 7.11 46.07 8.04
N THR A 347 7.21 45.95 6.74
CA THR A 347 8.03 46.83 5.90
C THR A 347 7.12 47.52 4.89
N THR A 348 7.05 48.84 4.97
CA THR A 348 6.26 49.68 4.07
C THR A 348 7.19 50.52 3.22
N GLN A 349 7.05 50.46 1.90
CA GLN A 349 7.79 51.34 1.00
C GLN A 349 7.25 52.79 1.13
N ILE A 350 8.13 53.75 1.41
CA ILE A 350 7.79 55.19 1.51
C ILE A 350 8.27 55.94 0.25
N SER A 351 9.40 55.53 -0.34
CA SER A 351 9.90 56.01 -1.63
C SER A 351 10.63 54.88 -2.37
N GLN A 352 11.20 55.16 -3.55
CA GLN A 352 11.88 54.15 -4.37
C GLN A 352 12.91 53.34 -3.57
N ASP A 353 13.70 54.01 -2.73
CA ASP A 353 14.80 53.43 -1.93
C ASP A 353 14.65 53.73 -0.42
N ALA A 354 13.42 53.94 0.07
CA ALA A 354 13.17 54.22 1.48
C ALA A 354 12.01 53.41 2.04
N TYR A 355 12.23 52.80 3.21
CA TYR A 355 11.28 51.87 3.84
C TYR A 355 11.07 52.19 5.33
N LEU A 356 9.82 52.11 5.77
CA LEU A 356 9.45 52.14 7.19
C LEU A 356 9.34 50.71 7.70
N ARG A 357 10.09 50.38 8.75
CA ARG A 357 9.99 49.07 9.44
C ARG A 357 9.35 49.20 10.81
N GLN A 358 8.44 48.28 11.12
CA GLN A 358 7.80 48.16 12.43
C GLN A 358 7.96 46.73 12.93
N TYR A 359 8.37 46.59 14.20
CA TYR A 359 8.54 45.32 14.87
C TYR A 359 7.52 45.25 16.03
N ILE A 360 6.65 44.25 16.00
CA ILE A 360 5.59 44.05 17.00
C ILE A 360 5.81 42.70 17.67
N ASN A 361 5.69 42.66 19.00
CA ASN A 361 5.94 41.47 19.83
C ASN A 361 7.34 40.86 19.62
N GLN A 362 8.32 41.66 19.20
CA GLN A 362 9.71 41.26 19.04
C GLN A 362 10.65 42.47 19.22
N PRO A 363 11.90 42.24 19.67
CA PRO A 363 12.89 43.30 19.80
C PRO A 363 13.17 43.98 18.45
N THR A 364 13.44 45.29 18.49
CA THR A 364 13.98 45.99 17.33
C THR A 364 15.46 45.59 17.18
N PRO A 365 15.94 45.20 15.99
CA PRO A 365 17.35 44.89 15.77
C PRO A 365 18.26 46.07 16.17
N ASP A 366 19.36 45.80 16.88
CA ASP A 366 20.31 46.83 17.34
C ASP A 366 20.95 47.58 16.16
N ALA A 367 20.83 48.91 16.15
CA ALA A 367 21.38 49.78 15.11
C ALA A 367 22.93 49.74 15.00
N ASN A 368 23.62 49.15 15.97
CA ASN A 368 25.08 49.09 16.04
C ASN A 368 25.70 47.81 15.44
N SER A 369 24.90 46.80 15.06
CA SER A 369 25.42 45.57 14.42
C SER A 369 25.41 45.63 12.89
N THR A 370 24.72 46.61 12.31
CA THR A 370 24.71 46.87 10.87
C THR A 370 25.72 47.96 10.53
N GLY A 371 26.90 47.55 10.08
CA GLY A 371 27.85 48.47 9.44
C GLY A 371 27.15 49.29 8.35
N GLN A 372 27.48 50.58 8.29
CA GLN A 372 26.95 51.56 7.33
C GLN A 372 27.28 51.19 5.88
N THR A 373 26.54 50.25 5.30
CA THR A 373 26.50 49.99 3.86
C THR A 373 25.14 49.38 3.51
N GLN A 374 24.30 50.19 2.86
CA GLN A 374 23.05 49.84 2.17
C GLN A 374 21.88 49.28 3.01
N GLN A 375 20.94 50.19 3.33
CA GLN A 375 19.78 50.01 4.19
C GLN A 375 18.67 49.05 3.65
N ASP A 376 18.75 48.59 2.40
CA ASP A 376 17.65 47.90 1.70
C ASP A 376 17.76 46.36 1.62
N ASP A 377 18.96 45.78 1.64
CA ASP A 377 19.14 44.34 1.37
C ASP A 377 18.90 43.43 2.59
N HIS A 378 18.86 43.99 3.81
CA HIS A 378 18.79 43.19 5.03
C HIS A 378 17.48 42.39 5.17
N PHE A 379 16.34 42.88 4.66
CA PHE A 379 15.08 42.14 4.80
C PHE A 379 15.09 40.82 4.01
N TYR A 380 15.65 40.85 2.80
CA TYR A 380 15.77 39.68 1.93
C TYR A 380 17.04 38.86 2.24
N SER A 381 17.72 39.11 3.35
CA SER A 381 18.81 38.25 3.81
C SER A 381 18.28 36.85 4.14
N ALA A 382 19.11 35.83 3.93
CA ALA A 382 18.75 34.45 4.20
C ALA A 382 18.35 34.24 5.67
N GLU A 383 19.03 34.92 6.59
CA GLU A 383 18.78 34.87 8.04
C GLU A 383 17.42 35.45 8.39
N THR A 384 17.08 36.60 7.81
CA THR A 384 15.80 37.29 8.07
C THR A 384 14.64 36.46 7.51
N LEU A 385 14.73 35.99 6.27
CA LEU A 385 13.70 35.16 5.64
C LEU A 385 13.56 33.77 6.30
N ALA A 386 14.64 33.20 6.84
CA ALA A 386 14.58 31.99 7.67
C ALA A 386 13.86 32.25 9.01
N GLY A 387 13.78 33.50 9.46
CA GLY A 387 13.04 33.92 10.64
C GLY A 387 11.53 34.09 10.43
N ILE A 388 11.04 33.98 9.20
CA ILE A 388 9.64 34.28 8.84
C ILE A 388 8.93 32.99 8.44
N ASP A 389 7.75 32.76 9.00
CA ASP A 389 6.92 31.60 8.69
C ASP A 389 5.93 31.92 7.57
N ILE A 390 5.39 33.15 7.53
CA ILE A 390 4.53 33.64 6.45
C ILE A 390 4.87 35.08 6.08
N LEU A 391 4.98 35.36 4.78
CA LEU A 391 5.20 36.67 4.20
C LEU A 391 3.96 37.09 3.39
N PHE A 392 3.32 38.18 3.79
CA PHE A 392 2.24 38.84 3.06
C PHE A 392 2.80 39.90 2.13
N MET A 393 2.36 39.92 0.87
CA MET A 393 2.77 40.89 -0.15
C MET A 393 1.60 41.36 -1.01
N ASP A 394 1.72 42.57 -1.55
CA ASP A 394 0.91 43.02 -2.70
C ASP A 394 1.68 42.80 -4.02
N GLY A 395 0.95 42.81 -5.13
CA GLY A 395 1.55 42.59 -6.45
C GLY A 395 2.56 43.66 -6.83
N ARG A 396 2.28 44.94 -6.53
CA ARG A 396 3.22 46.03 -6.83
C ARG A 396 4.56 45.84 -6.11
N SER A 397 4.54 45.44 -4.85
CA SER A 397 5.77 45.22 -4.09
C SER A 397 6.56 43.99 -4.54
N LEU A 398 5.90 42.97 -5.08
CA LEU A 398 6.57 41.83 -5.73
C LEU A 398 7.27 42.23 -7.03
N VAL A 399 6.62 43.04 -7.86
CA VAL A 399 7.14 43.45 -9.18
C VAL A 399 8.34 44.39 -9.06
N ASN A 400 8.41 45.15 -7.97
CA ASN A 400 9.51 46.06 -7.69
C ASN A 400 10.76 45.37 -7.13
N LEU A 401 10.76 44.05 -6.94
CA LEU A 401 11.94 43.34 -6.42
C LEU A 401 13.08 43.35 -7.44
N SER A 402 14.29 43.56 -6.94
CA SER A 402 15.49 43.31 -7.73
C SER A 402 15.61 41.82 -8.07
N LYS A 403 16.37 41.49 -9.12
CA LYS A 403 16.60 40.08 -9.51
C LYS A 403 17.19 39.25 -8.38
N ASP A 404 18.05 39.85 -7.56
CA ASP A 404 18.70 39.19 -6.43
C ASP A 404 17.72 38.97 -5.27
N GLN A 405 16.90 39.99 -4.93
CA GLN A 405 15.83 39.86 -3.93
C GLN A 405 14.81 38.79 -4.34
N ALA A 406 14.43 38.76 -5.61
CA ALA A 406 13.52 37.73 -6.15
C ALA A 406 14.11 36.32 -6.05
N LEU A 407 15.42 36.16 -6.28
CA LEU A 407 16.11 34.88 -6.13
C LEU A 407 16.17 34.43 -4.66
N ARG A 408 16.51 35.33 -3.74
CA ARG A 408 16.55 35.03 -2.30
C ARG A 408 15.16 34.70 -1.76
N LEU A 409 14.14 35.43 -2.21
CA LEU A 409 12.74 35.12 -1.90
C LEU A 409 12.35 33.73 -2.43
N GLN A 410 12.68 33.42 -3.68
CA GLN A 410 12.44 32.09 -4.25
C GLN A 410 13.10 31.00 -3.39
N GLN A 411 14.37 31.15 -3.03
CA GLN A 411 15.10 30.20 -2.18
C GLN A 411 14.48 30.05 -0.80
N ALA A 412 14.01 31.14 -0.19
CA ALA A 412 13.34 31.11 1.10
C ALA A 412 11.99 30.37 1.03
N VAL A 413 11.23 30.57 -0.04
CA VAL A 413 9.97 29.84 -0.29
C VAL A 413 10.28 28.37 -0.55
N GLU A 414 11.25 28.04 -1.40
CA GLU A 414 11.71 26.67 -1.61
C GLU A 414 12.15 25.99 -0.30
N SER A 415 12.68 26.78 0.65
CA SER A 415 13.08 26.35 1.98
C SER A 415 11.95 26.34 3.01
N GLY A 416 10.72 26.71 2.66
CA GLY A 416 9.55 26.56 3.53
C GLY A 416 8.81 27.85 3.89
N LEU A 417 9.29 29.03 3.52
CA LEU A 417 8.54 30.28 3.73
C LEU A 417 7.18 30.20 3.03
N GLY A 418 6.10 30.50 3.75
CA GLY A 418 4.79 30.73 3.14
C GLY A 418 4.73 32.10 2.50
N LEU A 419 4.35 32.19 1.23
CA LEU A 419 4.16 33.45 0.50
C LEU A 419 2.67 33.66 0.20
N PHE A 420 2.10 34.74 0.71
CA PHE A 420 0.69 35.08 0.55
C PHE A 420 0.55 36.41 -0.17
N LEU A 421 -0.10 36.42 -1.34
CA LEU A 421 -0.26 37.60 -2.18
C LEU A 421 -1.72 38.04 -2.29
N PHE A 422 -1.94 39.35 -2.17
CA PHE A 422 -3.21 39.97 -2.54
C PHE A 422 -3.25 40.18 -4.06
N ALA A 423 -4.33 39.73 -4.70
CA ALA A 423 -4.49 39.93 -6.14
C ALA A 423 -4.64 41.42 -6.47
N ASP A 424 -3.79 41.91 -7.37
CA ASP A 424 -3.89 43.23 -7.98
C ASP A 424 -3.48 43.19 -9.46
N SER A 425 -3.67 44.30 -10.17
CA SER A 425 -3.43 44.38 -11.61
C SER A 425 -1.96 44.20 -12.00
N ASN A 426 -1.00 44.44 -11.10
CA ASN A 426 0.42 44.28 -11.38
C ASN A 426 0.78 42.79 -11.56
N LEU A 427 0.06 41.86 -10.91
CA LEU A 427 0.31 40.42 -11.04
C LEU A 427 -0.09 39.84 -12.41
N VAL A 428 -0.82 40.60 -13.24
CA VAL A 428 -1.32 40.16 -14.56
C VAL A 428 -0.52 40.80 -15.71
N LEU A 429 0.39 41.73 -15.41
CA LEU A 429 1.21 42.39 -16.44
C LEU A 429 2.18 41.41 -17.11
N GLU A 430 2.43 41.59 -18.41
CA GLU A 430 3.35 40.73 -19.18
C GLU A 430 4.78 40.72 -18.61
N GLU A 431 5.24 41.89 -18.16
CA GLU A 431 6.56 42.12 -17.57
C GLU A 431 6.79 41.33 -16.26
N THR A 432 5.73 40.83 -15.65
CA THR A 432 5.78 40.16 -14.34
C THR A 432 5.73 38.64 -14.47
N LYS A 433 5.50 38.12 -15.69
CA LYS A 433 5.45 36.68 -15.99
C LYS A 433 6.70 35.91 -15.53
N ASP A 434 7.88 36.52 -15.61
CA ASP A 434 9.12 35.86 -15.21
C ASP A 434 9.18 35.59 -13.71
N ILE A 435 8.83 36.58 -12.88
CA ILE A 435 8.84 36.43 -11.42
C ILE A 435 7.66 35.59 -10.94
N THR A 436 6.48 35.74 -11.54
CA THR A 436 5.30 34.93 -11.19
C THR A 436 5.53 33.45 -11.51
N LYS A 437 6.12 33.14 -12.67
CA LYS A 437 6.49 31.76 -13.04
C LYS A 437 7.57 31.19 -12.13
N ARG A 438 8.60 31.98 -11.79
CA ARG A 438 9.68 31.57 -10.90
C ARG A 438 9.17 31.19 -9.51
N LEU A 439 8.23 31.95 -8.98
CA LEU A 439 7.60 31.70 -7.68
C LEU A 439 6.42 30.72 -7.76
N LYS A 440 6.15 30.13 -8.94
CA LYS A 440 4.97 29.27 -9.19
C LYS A 440 3.67 29.88 -8.66
N LEU A 441 3.45 31.17 -8.91
CA LEU A 441 2.19 31.81 -8.52
C LEU A 441 1.02 31.19 -9.30
N PRO A 442 -0.14 30.94 -8.65
CA PRO A 442 -1.37 30.60 -9.36
C PRO A 442 -1.66 31.61 -10.48
N ALA A 443 -1.87 31.12 -11.70
CA ALA A 443 -2.09 32.02 -12.85
C ALA A 443 -3.39 32.82 -12.70
N LEU A 444 -3.31 34.13 -12.95
CA LEU A 444 -4.40 35.09 -12.84
C LEU A 444 -4.67 35.77 -14.18
N ARG A 445 -5.92 36.15 -14.40
CA ARG A 445 -6.31 37.15 -15.40
C ARG A 445 -7.26 38.18 -14.81
N GLU A 446 -7.18 39.40 -15.33
CA GLU A 446 -8.14 40.45 -15.02
C GLU A 446 -9.46 40.15 -15.73
N ASP A 447 -10.56 40.26 -14.99
CA ASP A 447 -11.93 40.14 -15.50
C ASP A 447 -12.81 41.11 -14.71
N LYS A 448 -13.06 42.29 -15.30
CA LYS A 448 -13.86 43.36 -14.70
C LYS A 448 -15.30 42.93 -14.38
N GLN A 449 -15.83 41.96 -15.12
CA GLN A 449 -17.18 41.41 -14.89
C GLN A 449 -17.21 40.39 -13.75
N ALA A 450 -16.05 39.97 -13.27
CA ALA A 450 -15.94 39.05 -12.15
C ALA A 450 -15.92 39.77 -10.78
N ALA A 451 -16.02 41.11 -10.73
CA ALA A 451 -16.27 41.79 -9.46
C ALA A 451 -17.67 41.43 -8.97
N ASP A 452 -17.77 40.82 -7.79
CA ASP A 452 -19.02 40.31 -7.23
C ASP A 452 -18.90 40.19 -5.70
N GLU A 453 -19.98 39.78 -5.04
CA GLU A 453 -20.02 39.48 -3.62
C GLU A 453 -20.43 38.01 -3.38
N PHE A 454 -19.56 37.20 -2.76
CA PHE A 454 -19.91 35.82 -2.39
C PHE A 454 -19.66 35.52 -0.92
N SER A 455 -20.49 34.62 -0.40
CA SER A 455 -20.17 33.85 0.81
C SER A 455 -18.97 32.93 0.58
N ILE A 456 -18.30 32.53 1.66
CA ILE A 456 -17.19 31.59 1.62
C ILE A 456 -17.68 30.18 1.97
N VAL A 457 -17.29 29.19 1.18
CA VAL A 457 -17.51 27.77 1.47
C VAL A 457 -16.20 27.15 1.94
N TYR A 458 -16.17 26.74 3.21
CA TYR A 458 -15.04 26.00 3.77
C TYR A 458 -15.11 24.50 3.42
N PRO A 459 -13.96 23.81 3.30
CA PRO A 459 -13.92 22.36 3.18
C PRO A 459 -14.63 21.67 4.37
N LYS A 460 -15.31 20.53 4.12
CA LYS A 460 -16.14 19.80 5.13
C LYS A 460 -15.42 19.55 6.46
N GLN A 461 -14.11 19.31 6.42
CA GLN A 461 -13.25 19.10 7.59
C GLN A 461 -13.07 20.32 8.50
N PHE A 462 -13.48 21.51 8.05
CA PHE A 462 -13.33 22.79 8.74
C PHE A 462 -14.69 23.50 8.99
N ALA A 463 -15.82 22.80 8.77
CA ALA A 463 -17.15 23.27 9.13
C ALA A 463 -17.41 23.08 10.64
N PRO A 464 -18.10 24.01 11.32
CA PRO A 464 -18.44 23.87 12.73
C PRO A 464 -19.27 22.58 12.98
N ARG A 465 -19.03 21.95 14.14
CA ARG A 465 -19.57 20.63 14.54
C ARG A 465 -21.09 20.46 14.37
N ALA A 466 -21.85 21.55 14.33
CA ALA A 466 -23.31 21.53 14.20
C ALA A 466 -23.82 21.14 12.79
N THR A 467 -22.98 21.17 11.74
CA THR A 467 -23.44 21.00 10.34
C THR A 467 -22.59 20.01 9.52
N GLN A 468 -22.11 18.92 10.12
CA GLN A 468 -21.27 17.90 9.45
C GLN A 468 -21.93 17.11 8.29
N ALA A 469 -23.11 17.49 7.80
CA ALA A 469 -23.73 16.88 6.63
C ALA A 469 -23.56 17.68 5.32
N VAL A 470 -23.24 18.99 5.36
CA VAL A 470 -23.20 19.86 4.16
C VAL A 470 -22.05 20.88 4.28
N PRO A 471 -21.30 21.21 3.21
CA PRO A 471 -20.36 22.34 3.25
C PRO A 471 -21.14 23.63 3.59
N ALA A 472 -20.94 24.15 4.80
CA ALA A 472 -21.62 25.36 5.27
C ALA A 472 -20.98 26.60 4.63
N SER A 473 -21.78 27.35 3.86
CA SER A 473 -21.44 28.71 3.42
C SER A 473 -21.57 29.68 4.58
N THR A 474 -20.78 30.74 4.59
CA THR A 474 -21.01 31.87 5.51
C THR A 474 -22.33 32.57 5.20
N ASP A 475 -23.01 33.08 6.23
CA ASP A 475 -24.24 33.87 6.06
C ASP A 475 -23.96 35.28 5.50
N LEU A 476 -22.69 35.70 5.54
CA LEU A 476 -22.22 36.99 5.06
C LEU A 476 -21.41 36.83 3.76
N THR A 477 -21.51 37.84 2.90
CA THR A 477 -20.75 37.96 1.66
C THR A 477 -19.49 38.81 1.85
N LEU A 478 -18.53 38.66 0.94
CA LEU A 478 -17.38 39.56 0.77
C LEU A 478 -17.27 39.99 -0.68
N SER A 479 -16.83 41.24 -0.87
CA SER A 479 -16.38 41.74 -2.17
C SER A 479 -15.20 40.92 -2.70
N ILE A 480 -15.26 40.57 -3.98
CA ILE A 480 -14.23 39.80 -4.68
C ILE A 480 -13.58 40.68 -5.74
N GLY A 481 -12.25 40.60 -5.82
CA GLY A 481 -11.46 41.30 -6.83
C GLY A 481 -11.89 40.92 -8.25
N ALA A 482 -11.68 41.86 -9.18
CA ALA A 482 -12.05 41.71 -10.58
C ALA A 482 -11.06 40.83 -11.36
N PHE A 483 -10.84 39.61 -10.86
CA PHE A 483 -9.87 38.65 -11.35
C PHE A 483 -10.45 37.22 -11.36
N ARG A 484 -9.88 36.36 -12.20
CA ARG A 484 -10.11 34.92 -12.19
C ARG A 484 -8.79 34.17 -12.20
N PHE A 485 -8.79 32.99 -11.59
CA PHE A 485 -7.72 32.02 -11.78
C PHE A 485 -7.87 31.35 -13.15
N ASP A 486 -6.74 31.18 -13.85
CA ASP A 486 -6.64 30.49 -15.15
C ASP A 486 -5.83 29.18 -15.04
N ASP A 487 -5.54 28.78 -13.80
CA ASP A 487 -4.66 27.66 -13.46
C ASP A 487 -5.48 26.51 -12.89
N GLU A 488 -5.55 25.38 -13.61
CA GLU A 488 -6.23 24.16 -13.14
C GLU A 488 -5.35 23.31 -12.19
N GLU A 489 -4.02 23.49 -12.23
CA GLU A 489 -3.09 22.70 -11.41
C GLU A 489 -2.98 23.23 -9.98
N ALA A 490 -3.27 24.51 -9.76
CA ALA A 490 -3.28 25.13 -8.43
C ALA A 490 -4.43 24.58 -7.55
N GLU A 491 -4.09 24.20 -6.31
CA GLU A 491 -5.05 23.72 -5.33
C GLU A 491 -5.97 24.87 -4.88
N THR A 492 -7.28 24.63 -4.84
CA THR A 492 -8.27 25.61 -4.37
C THR A 492 -8.50 25.47 -2.87
N LEU A 493 -8.07 26.48 -2.10
CA LEU A 493 -8.27 26.54 -0.65
C LEU A 493 -9.68 26.98 -0.28
N LEU A 494 -10.17 28.04 -0.91
CA LEU A 494 -11.49 28.61 -0.66
C LEU A 494 -12.24 28.81 -1.96
N LYS A 495 -13.55 28.56 -1.92
CA LYS A 495 -14.45 28.74 -3.06
C LYS A 495 -15.76 29.40 -2.64
N ALA A 496 -16.41 30.04 -3.60
CA ALA A 496 -17.78 30.50 -3.48
C ALA A 496 -18.78 29.34 -3.66
N PRO A 497 -20.06 29.51 -3.26
CA PRO A 497 -21.10 28.50 -3.44
C PRO A 497 -21.29 28.04 -4.89
N ASN A 498 -21.08 28.92 -5.86
CA ASN A 498 -21.14 28.62 -7.29
C ASN A 498 -19.90 27.87 -7.82
N GLY A 499 -18.95 27.51 -6.95
CA GLY A 499 -17.72 26.80 -7.31
C GLY A 499 -16.56 27.70 -7.73
N ARG A 500 -16.74 29.03 -7.82
CA ARG A 500 -15.66 29.96 -8.16
C ARG A 500 -14.56 29.90 -7.10
N ALA A 501 -13.31 29.65 -7.52
CA ALA A 501 -12.15 29.71 -6.65
C ALA A 501 -11.90 31.16 -6.17
N LEU A 502 -11.73 31.33 -4.86
CA LEU A 502 -11.48 32.60 -4.19
C LEU A 502 -10.03 32.72 -3.72
N VAL A 503 -9.43 31.60 -3.31
CA VAL A 503 -8.02 31.51 -2.93
C VAL A 503 -7.46 30.22 -3.52
N LYS A 504 -6.34 30.34 -4.25
CA LYS A 504 -5.58 29.19 -4.77
C LYS A 504 -4.15 29.20 -4.25
N GLN A 505 -3.54 28.03 -4.18
CA GLN A 505 -2.15 27.85 -3.78
C GLN A 505 -1.40 26.87 -4.68
N HIS A 506 -0.08 27.02 -4.69
CA HIS A 506 0.90 26.10 -5.26
C HIS A 506 1.98 25.78 -4.26
N SER A 507 2.56 24.59 -4.36
CA SER A 507 3.77 24.24 -3.60
C SER A 507 5.03 24.58 -4.40
N LEU A 508 5.96 25.29 -3.75
CA LEU A 508 7.29 25.58 -4.27
C LEU A 508 8.33 25.13 -3.23
N GLY A 509 8.99 24.01 -3.50
CA GLY A 509 9.85 23.33 -2.52
C GLY A 509 9.04 22.94 -1.27
N LEU A 510 9.47 23.41 -0.11
CA LEU A 510 8.80 23.21 1.18
C LEU A 510 7.74 24.28 1.49
N GLY A 511 7.74 25.40 0.77
CA GLY A 511 6.84 26.53 0.99
C GLY A 511 5.56 26.43 0.18
N GLN A 512 4.57 27.20 0.60
CA GLN A 512 3.32 27.37 -0.12
C GLN A 512 3.24 28.79 -0.64
N VAL A 513 2.76 28.94 -1.87
CA VAL A 513 2.56 30.22 -2.52
C VAL A 513 1.11 30.37 -2.90
N ALA A 514 0.44 31.34 -2.30
CA ALA A 514 -1.00 31.52 -2.41
C ALA A 514 -1.36 32.92 -2.89
N ILE A 515 -2.46 33.00 -3.63
CA ILE A 515 -3.07 34.26 -4.05
C ILE A 515 -4.52 34.29 -3.57
N THR A 516 -4.93 35.41 -2.99
CA THR A 516 -6.32 35.68 -2.63
C THR A 516 -6.99 36.68 -3.57
N LEU A 517 -8.24 36.38 -3.94
CA LEU A 517 -9.14 37.30 -4.64
C LEU A 517 -10.05 38.08 -3.68
N LEU A 518 -9.79 38.02 -2.37
CA LEU A 518 -10.57 38.68 -1.32
C LEU A 518 -9.85 39.96 -0.85
N PRO A 519 -10.07 41.12 -1.50
CA PRO A 519 -9.33 42.35 -1.20
C PRO A 519 -9.78 43.07 0.08
N ARG A 520 -10.94 42.72 0.64
CA ARG A 520 -11.61 43.48 1.71
C ARG A 520 -12.17 42.59 2.82
N THR A 521 -11.38 41.66 3.31
CA THR A 521 -11.84 40.78 4.41
C THR A 521 -12.05 41.57 5.71
N TYR A 522 -11.39 42.73 5.86
CA TYR A 522 -11.58 43.62 6.99
C TYR A 522 -13.04 44.10 7.21
N GLU A 523 -13.89 44.07 6.17
CA GLU A 523 -15.32 44.43 6.30
C GLU A 523 -16.02 43.50 7.29
N TRP A 524 -15.67 42.22 7.32
CA TRP A 524 -16.16 41.28 8.34
C TRP A 524 -15.68 41.63 9.75
N LYS A 525 -14.44 42.12 9.90
CA LYS A 525 -13.91 42.56 11.19
C LYS A 525 -14.67 43.78 11.72
N LEU A 526 -14.99 44.73 10.84
CA LEU A 526 -15.76 45.93 11.18
C LEU A 526 -17.22 45.61 11.54
N ASN A 527 -17.83 44.65 10.84
CA ASN A 527 -19.21 44.25 11.04
C ASN A 527 -19.41 43.26 12.20
N GLN A 528 -18.36 42.95 12.97
CA GLN A 528 -18.39 42.06 14.14
C GLN A 528 -19.06 40.70 13.86
N THR A 529 -18.63 40.04 12.79
CA THR A 529 -19.26 38.83 12.22
C THR A 529 -18.99 37.55 13.03
N ASN A 530 -19.18 37.58 14.35
CA ASN A 530 -19.10 36.42 15.26
C ASN A 530 -17.84 35.54 15.10
N GLY A 531 -16.70 36.12 14.73
CA GLY A 531 -15.43 35.39 14.58
C GLY A 531 -15.12 34.88 13.17
N GLU A 532 -15.94 35.18 12.16
CA GLU A 532 -15.69 34.71 10.78
C GLU A 532 -14.42 35.29 10.15
N TYR A 533 -14.05 36.53 10.50
CA TYR A 533 -12.76 37.11 10.10
C TYR A 533 -11.58 36.30 10.67
N GLU A 534 -11.62 36.03 11.98
CA GLU A 534 -10.59 35.25 12.68
C GLU A 534 -10.52 33.83 12.13
N ARG A 535 -11.67 33.22 11.83
CA ARG A 535 -11.76 31.88 11.23
C ARG A 535 -11.13 31.83 9.85
N LEU A 536 -11.41 32.82 9.00
CA LEU A 536 -10.83 32.93 7.65
C LEU A 536 -9.30 32.97 7.72
N TRP A 537 -8.76 33.90 8.51
CA TRP A 537 -7.31 34.08 8.58
C TRP A 537 -6.60 32.93 9.29
N HIS A 538 -7.22 32.35 10.32
CA HIS A 538 -6.69 31.14 10.93
C HIS A 538 -6.64 29.97 9.94
N TYR A 539 -7.68 29.80 9.12
CA TYR A 539 -7.70 28.80 8.06
C TYR A 539 -6.58 29.04 7.04
N LEU A 540 -6.46 30.25 6.49
CA LEU A 540 -5.46 30.58 5.47
C LEU A 540 -4.03 30.43 5.98
N ILE A 541 -3.72 31.03 7.13
CA ILE A 541 -2.38 30.96 7.72
C ILE A 541 -1.99 29.51 8.02
N LYS A 542 -2.92 28.69 8.53
CA LYS A 542 -2.64 27.27 8.82
C LYS A 542 -2.22 26.47 7.58
N HIS A 543 -2.74 26.81 6.40
CA HIS A 543 -2.41 26.09 5.16
C HIS A 543 -1.16 26.64 4.48
N ILE A 544 -0.86 27.92 4.67
CA ILE A 544 0.13 28.64 3.86
C ILE A 544 1.43 28.90 4.62
N ALA A 545 1.35 29.18 5.92
CA ALA A 545 2.54 29.44 6.72
C ALA A 545 3.46 28.20 6.75
N ARG A 546 4.76 28.47 6.90
CA ARG A 546 5.80 27.46 7.09
C ARG A 546 5.34 26.44 8.13
N ASN A 547 5.38 25.17 7.75
CA ASN A 547 5.17 24.08 8.71
C ASN A 547 6.18 24.27 9.84
N SER A 548 5.69 24.35 11.07
CA SER A 548 6.48 24.73 12.24
C SER A 548 7.83 23.98 12.32
N ASP A 549 8.83 24.61 12.94
CA ASP A 549 10.11 23.97 13.28
C ASP A 549 9.96 22.76 14.24
N ALA A 550 8.74 22.45 14.67
CA ALA A 550 8.46 21.34 15.56
C ALA A 550 8.75 20.00 14.87
N ILE A 551 9.63 19.22 15.49
CA ILE A 551 9.82 17.81 15.18
C ILE A 551 8.66 17.03 15.83
N TYR A 552 7.97 16.18 15.09
CA TYR A 552 6.96 15.29 15.67
C TYR A 552 6.72 14.02 14.87
N TRP A 553 6.26 12.98 15.57
CA TRP A 553 5.92 11.70 14.98
C TRP A 553 4.57 11.77 14.24
N LEU A 554 4.53 11.20 13.04
CA LEU A 554 3.28 11.01 12.31
C LEU A 554 2.44 9.94 13.00
N LYS A 555 1.14 10.21 13.16
CA LYS A 555 0.20 9.31 13.83
C LYS A 555 0.15 7.94 13.16
N GLU A 556 0.08 6.92 13.99
CA GLU A 556 -0.10 5.54 13.55
C GLU A 556 -1.48 5.35 12.90
N ASN A 557 -1.56 4.43 11.93
CA ASN A 557 -2.82 4.03 11.34
C ASN A 557 -3.71 3.34 12.40
N ALA A 558 -4.93 3.84 12.57
CA ALA A 558 -5.88 3.36 13.56
C ALA A 558 -6.20 1.86 13.44
N SER A 559 -6.16 1.31 12.22
CA SER A 559 -6.52 -0.08 11.92
C SER A 559 -5.32 -1.02 11.80
N ARG A 560 -4.08 -0.51 11.86
CA ARG A 560 -2.88 -1.35 11.81
C ARG A 560 -2.61 -1.93 13.20
N LEU A 561 -2.32 -3.23 13.23
CA LEU A 561 -1.79 -3.94 14.40
C LEU A 561 -0.30 -4.24 14.15
N VAL A 562 0.53 -3.96 15.14
CA VAL A 562 1.97 -4.21 15.09
C VAL A 562 2.28 -5.46 15.90
N PHE A 563 2.97 -6.43 15.31
CA PHE A 563 3.36 -7.67 15.98
C PHE A 563 4.87 -7.78 16.10
N GLU A 564 5.35 -8.57 17.07
CA GLU A 564 6.77 -8.87 17.19
C GLU A 564 7.32 -9.49 15.89
N ARG A 565 8.60 -9.20 15.59
CA ARG A 565 9.37 -9.68 14.44
C ARG A 565 8.80 -9.30 13.07
N ASN A 566 7.75 -8.48 13.02
CA ASN A 566 7.25 -7.89 11.79
C ASN A 566 7.88 -6.51 11.57
N GLN A 567 8.10 -6.13 10.31
CA GLN A 567 8.60 -4.80 9.99
C GLN A 567 7.57 -3.73 10.34
N VAL A 568 8.04 -2.66 10.99
CA VAL A 568 7.25 -1.49 11.38
C VAL A 568 7.93 -0.23 10.90
N ASP A 569 7.13 0.77 10.56
CA ASP A 569 7.61 2.07 10.09
C ASP A 569 7.24 3.15 11.10
N ALA A 570 8.21 3.96 11.52
CA ALA A 570 8.00 5.16 12.31
C ALA A 570 8.45 6.38 11.51
N CYS A 571 7.51 7.24 11.16
CA CYS A 571 7.78 8.42 10.34
C CYS A 571 7.74 9.68 11.20
N LEU A 572 8.78 10.50 11.05
CA LEU A 572 9.01 11.74 11.76
C LEU A 572 8.92 12.90 10.77
N ARG A 573 8.17 13.94 11.13
CA ARG A 573 8.23 15.24 10.48
C ARG A 573 9.41 16.00 11.06
N ILE A 574 10.34 16.41 10.21
CA ILE A 574 11.54 17.16 10.59
C ILE A 574 11.37 18.61 10.16
N GLY A 575 11.60 19.54 11.09
CA GLY A 575 11.61 20.98 10.82
C GLY A 575 12.86 21.39 10.01
N ILE A 576 12.74 22.47 9.23
CA ILE A 576 13.79 22.94 8.29
C ILE A 576 15.13 23.24 8.97
N ARG A 577 15.10 23.64 10.25
CA ARG A 577 16.30 23.97 11.04
C ARG A 577 17.00 22.77 11.70
N HIS A 578 16.42 21.58 11.63
CA HIS A 578 16.96 20.40 12.29
C HIS A 578 17.46 19.38 11.27
N LYS A 579 18.70 19.55 10.80
CA LYS A 579 19.31 18.63 9.81
C LYS A 579 19.86 17.36 10.46
N ASP A 580 20.26 17.43 11.72
CA ASP A 580 20.89 16.33 12.46
C ASP A 580 19.96 15.78 13.56
N VAL A 581 18.92 15.08 13.13
CA VAL A 581 17.99 14.38 14.04
C VAL A 581 18.42 12.92 14.20
N GLN A 582 18.72 12.53 15.44
CA GLN A 582 18.97 11.15 15.82
C GLN A 582 17.70 10.52 16.38
N VAL A 583 17.37 9.32 15.90
CA VAL A 583 16.22 8.56 16.38
C VAL A 583 16.68 7.28 17.06
N SER A 584 16.05 6.93 18.17
CA SER A 584 16.23 5.64 18.83
C SER A 584 14.90 5.10 19.34
N ILE A 585 14.83 3.78 19.52
CA ILE A 585 13.76 3.12 20.26
C ILE A 585 14.28 2.65 21.60
N GLU A 586 13.40 2.65 22.59
CA GLU A 586 13.63 2.09 23.91
C GLU A 586 12.50 1.13 24.27
N TYR A 587 12.87 -0.02 24.80
CA TYR A 587 11.92 -1.06 25.20
C TYR A 587 12.49 -1.90 26.34
N ALA A 588 11.62 -2.52 27.13
CA ALA A 588 12.03 -3.47 28.16
C ALA A 588 12.24 -4.85 27.53
N GLN A 589 13.38 -5.48 27.81
CA GLN A 589 13.69 -6.83 27.32
C GLN A 589 13.42 -7.89 28.40
N GLY A 590 12.62 -8.90 28.07
CA GLY A 590 12.43 -10.09 28.92
C GLY A 590 11.87 -9.82 30.32
N GLN A 591 12.15 -10.74 31.25
CA GLN A 591 11.74 -10.62 32.65
C GLN A 591 12.67 -9.73 33.49
N SER A 592 13.84 -9.34 32.96
CA SER A 592 14.82 -8.51 33.69
C SER A 592 14.40 -7.06 33.82
N ASN A 593 13.34 -6.61 33.11
CA ASN A 593 12.90 -5.21 33.04
C ASN A 593 14.03 -4.23 32.66
N GLU A 594 15.11 -4.73 32.06
CA GLU A 594 16.21 -3.89 31.60
C GLU A 594 15.77 -3.12 30.35
N LEU A 595 15.95 -1.80 30.40
CA LEU A 595 15.69 -0.89 29.28
C LEU A 595 16.81 -1.02 28.26
N THR A 596 16.46 -1.53 27.08
CA THR A 596 17.35 -1.58 25.91
C THR A 596 17.06 -0.37 25.03
N GLN A 597 18.12 0.31 24.57
CA GLN A 597 18.02 1.40 23.60
C GLN A 597 18.70 0.98 22.28
N GLN A 598 18.00 1.16 21.17
CA GLN A 598 18.51 0.84 19.83
C GLN A 598 18.38 2.07 18.91
N PRO A 599 19.48 2.54 18.29
CA PRO A 599 19.40 3.62 17.31
C PRO A 599 18.69 3.15 16.03
N LEU A 600 17.90 4.04 15.44
CA LEU A 600 17.21 3.81 14.17
C LEU A 600 17.78 4.69 13.06
N MET A 601 17.84 4.13 11.86
CA MET A 601 18.25 4.86 10.66
C MET A 601 17.03 5.51 10.00
N LEU A 602 17.18 6.79 9.64
CA LEU A 602 16.13 7.58 9.00
C LEU A 602 16.34 7.66 7.49
N ASN A 603 15.30 7.35 6.73
CA ASN A 603 15.24 7.51 5.28
C ASN A 603 14.23 8.61 4.94
N GLN A 604 14.69 9.69 4.27
CA GLN A 604 13.81 10.76 3.80
C GLN A 604 12.94 10.31 2.62
N ARG A 605 11.68 10.72 2.62
CA ARG A 605 10.78 10.51 1.48
C ARG A 605 11.15 11.45 0.33
N LYS A 606 11.22 10.92 -0.90
CA LYS A 606 11.60 11.69 -2.09
C LYS A 606 10.58 12.79 -2.45
N ASP A 607 9.30 12.50 -2.26
CA ASP A 607 8.16 13.38 -2.51
C ASP A 607 7.90 14.36 -1.36
N GLN A 608 8.33 14.01 -0.15
CA GLN A 608 8.11 14.79 1.08
C GLN A 608 9.41 14.84 1.90
N PRO A 609 10.40 15.66 1.53
CA PRO A 609 11.73 15.65 2.15
C PRO A 609 11.73 16.07 3.63
N ASN A 610 10.66 16.72 4.11
CA ASN A 610 10.43 17.02 5.52
C ASN A 610 9.89 15.84 6.33
N ILE A 611 9.70 14.68 5.72
CA ILE A 611 9.30 13.44 6.39
C ILE A 611 10.42 12.42 6.21
N ALA A 612 10.95 11.95 7.34
CA ALA A 612 11.90 10.86 7.39
C ALA A 612 11.29 9.67 8.13
N CYS A 613 11.41 8.48 7.56
CA CYS A 613 10.89 7.25 8.15
C CYS A 613 12.03 6.31 8.56
N ALA A 614 11.91 5.74 9.74
CA ALA A 614 12.72 4.61 10.18
C ALA A 614 11.93 3.31 10.02
N HIS A 615 12.64 2.25 9.65
CA HIS A 615 12.12 0.88 9.60
C HIS A 615 12.81 0.05 10.68
N TYR A 616 12.04 -0.73 11.45
CA TYR A 616 12.57 -1.57 12.52
C TYR A 616 11.72 -2.83 12.72
N TRP A 617 12.31 -3.83 13.39
CA TRP A 617 11.68 -5.11 13.69
C TRP A 617 11.65 -5.30 15.21
N PRO A 618 10.51 -5.10 15.87
CA PRO A 618 10.41 -5.28 17.33
C PRO A 618 10.75 -6.72 17.73
N GLU A 619 11.60 -6.92 18.72
CA GLU A 619 12.04 -8.25 19.12
C GLU A 619 11.12 -8.92 20.16
N SER A 620 10.40 -8.11 20.93
CA SER A 620 9.51 -8.52 22.02
C SER A 620 8.18 -7.77 21.99
N THR A 621 7.16 -8.35 22.64
CA THR A 621 5.86 -7.72 22.87
C THR A 621 5.92 -6.67 23.97
N GLY A 622 5.14 -5.59 23.87
CA GLY A 622 5.03 -4.58 24.91
C GLY A 622 5.10 -3.15 24.38
N TRP A 623 5.33 -2.21 25.29
CA TRP A 623 5.47 -0.79 24.93
C TRP A 623 6.88 -0.48 24.47
N TYR A 624 6.96 0.20 23.34
CA TYR A 624 8.17 0.79 22.78
C TYR A 624 8.03 2.30 22.86
N ARG A 625 9.09 2.97 23.32
CA ARG A 625 9.22 4.43 23.30
C ARG A 625 10.14 4.80 22.14
N ILE A 626 9.63 5.60 21.20
CA ILE A 626 10.41 6.11 20.08
C ILE A 626 10.80 7.54 20.39
N LEU A 627 12.10 7.83 20.36
CA LEU A 627 12.69 9.10 20.72
C LEU A 627 13.34 9.73 19.50
N ALA A 628 13.13 11.03 19.33
CA ALA A 628 13.88 11.88 18.42
C ALA A 628 14.61 12.94 19.23
N SER A 629 15.90 13.10 18.95
CA SER A 629 16.78 14.03 19.65
C SER A 629 17.65 14.79 18.65
N THR A 630 17.94 16.05 18.95
CA THR A 630 18.85 16.89 18.16
C THR A 630 20.14 17.10 18.92
N GLN A 631 21.29 17.08 18.24
CA GLN A 631 22.53 17.54 18.87
C GLN A 631 22.39 19.04 19.16
N GLN A 632 22.68 19.42 20.40
CA GLN A 632 22.72 20.82 20.80
C GLN A 632 24.11 21.34 20.40
N ASP A 633 24.17 22.36 19.54
CA ASP A 633 25.43 23.06 19.24
C ASP A 633 26.01 23.60 20.56
N SER A 634 27.01 22.89 21.08
CA SER A 634 27.80 23.35 22.21
C SER A 634 28.48 24.65 21.83
N LEU A 635 28.14 25.74 22.52
CA LEU A 635 28.85 27.01 22.48
C LEU A 635 30.37 26.75 22.62
N PRO A 636 31.22 27.30 21.73
CA PRO A 636 32.66 27.13 21.82
C PRO A 636 33.19 28.05 22.91
N ASN A 637 33.10 27.65 24.17
CA ASN A 637 33.95 28.07 25.29
C ASN A 637 33.43 27.47 26.61
N SER A 638 33.65 26.17 26.76
CA SER A 638 33.65 25.53 28.07
C SER A 638 34.73 24.46 28.05
N THR A 639 35.93 24.83 28.50
CA THR A 639 37.01 23.89 28.77
C THR A 639 36.68 23.10 30.03
N LYS A 640 35.78 22.12 29.89
CA LYS A 640 35.67 20.96 30.77
C LYS A 640 34.89 19.88 30.02
N ILE A 641 35.62 18.91 29.49
CA ILE A 641 35.06 17.71 28.88
C ILE A 641 34.60 16.81 30.04
N GLU A 642 33.31 16.87 30.37
CA GLU A 642 32.61 15.79 31.05
C GLU A 642 31.89 14.96 29.98
N ARG A 643 32.09 13.64 29.99
CA ARG A 643 31.38 12.71 29.10
C ARG A 643 29.88 12.77 29.40
N GLY A 644 29.13 13.35 28.48
CA GLY A 644 27.67 13.40 28.52
C GLY A 644 27.15 14.51 27.63
N VAL A 645 27.21 14.32 26.30
CA VAL A 645 26.44 15.17 25.39
C VAL A 645 24.97 14.80 25.62
N SER A 646 24.26 15.58 26.44
CA SER A 646 22.82 15.40 26.62
C SER A 646 22.12 15.89 25.35
N ASN A 647 21.81 14.98 24.43
CA ASN A 647 20.92 15.32 23.33
C ASN A 647 19.55 15.73 23.92
N ALA A 648 19.06 16.92 23.59
CA ALA A 648 17.72 17.33 24.01
C ALA A 648 16.68 16.48 23.27
N ILE A 649 15.83 15.76 24.01
CA ILE A 649 14.71 15.01 23.43
C ILE A 649 13.73 16.04 22.86
N THR A 650 13.57 16.04 21.54
CA THR A 650 12.74 17.02 20.82
C THR A 650 11.34 16.46 20.54
N ALA A 651 11.20 15.15 20.35
CA ALA A 651 9.92 14.48 20.18
C ALA A 651 9.94 13.04 20.70
N GLN A 652 8.83 12.58 21.25
CA GLN A 652 8.65 11.20 21.69
C GLN A 652 7.27 10.65 21.33
N GLU A 653 7.19 9.34 21.11
CA GLU A 653 5.95 8.61 20.86
C GLU A 653 6.00 7.22 21.50
N TYR A 654 4.87 6.70 21.97
CA TYR A 654 4.76 5.34 22.48
C TYR A 654 3.96 4.48 21.50
N ARG A 655 4.47 3.28 21.20
CA ARG A 655 3.81 2.29 20.35
C ARG A 655 3.76 0.94 21.04
N TYR A 656 2.67 0.21 20.82
CA TYR A 656 2.50 -1.11 21.42
C TYR A 656 2.72 -2.22 20.39
N VAL A 657 3.47 -3.24 20.79
CA VAL A 657 3.77 -4.43 19.98
C VAL A 657 3.02 -5.62 20.57
N TYR A 658 2.17 -6.22 19.74
CA TYR A 658 1.31 -7.33 20.08
C TYR A 658 2.01 -8.69 19.94
N SER A 659 1.53 -9.65 20.73
CA SER A 659 1.94 -11.06 20.60
C SER A 659 1.36 -11.68 19.34
N PRO A 660 2.08 -12.56 18.64
CA PRO A 660 1.53 -13.34 17.52
C PRO A 660 0.34 -14.22 17.92
N ASN A 661 0.16 -14.48 19.22
CA ASN A 661 -0.96 -15.26 19.76
C ASN A 661 -2.21 -14.41 20.09
N SER A 662 -2.16 -13.10 19.87
CA SER A 662 -3.31 -12.19 20.04
C SER A 662 -3.95 -11.85 18.71
N TRP A 663 -5.22 -11.45 18.72
CA TRP A 663 -5.96 -11.03 17.51
C TRP A 663 -5.95 -12.10 16.41
N LEU A 664 -6.13 -13.38 16.77
CA LEU A 664 -5.99 -14.51 15.84
C LEU A 664 -6.98 -14.42 14.67
N ALA A 665 -8.25 -14.08 14.95
CA ALA A 665 -9.26 -13.89 13.92
C ALA A 665 -8.90 -12.74 12.96
N ALA A 666 -8.44 -11.60 13.50
CA ALA A 666 -8.00 -10.47 12.66
C ALA A 666 -6.77 -10.82 11.80
N GLN A 667 -5.80 -11.55 12.36
CA GLN A 667 -4.64 -12.02 11.61
C GLN A 667 -5.05 -12.97 10.47
N GLN A 668 -5.94 -13.91 10.74
CA GLN A 668 -6.45 -14.83 9.72
C GLN A 668 -7.22 -14.07 8.63
N ALA A 669 -8.13 -13.16 9.00
CA ALA A 669 -8.90 -12.37 8.03
C ALA A 669 -8.00 -11.57 7.07
N VAL A 670 -6.91 -10.97 7.58
CA VAL A 670 -5.93 -10.25 6.75
C VAL A 670 -5.20 -11.19 5.78
N LYS A 671 -4.83 -12.40 6.23
CA LYS A 671 -4.17 -13.40 5.37
C LYS A 671 -5.11 -14.00 4.32
N HIS A 672 -6.36 -14.28 4.69
CA HIS A 672 -7.41 -14.71 3.75
C HIS A 672 -7.61 -13.67 2.67
N TRP A 673 -7.82 -12.41 3.05
CA TRP A 673 -8.02 -11.31 2.11
C TRP A 673 -6.83 -11.17 1.14
N ALA A 674 -5.60 -11.17 1.66
CA ALA A 674 -4.40 -11.05 0.84
C ALA A 674 -4.22 -12.24 -0.11
N SER A 675 -4.45 -13.46 0.38
CA SER A 675 -4.29 -14.68 -0.43
C SER A 675 -5.36 -14.81 -1.50
N HIS A 676 -6.60 -14.42 -1.22
CA HIS A 676 -7.64 -14.28 -2.24
C HIS A 676 -7.28 -13.23 -3.29
N ALA A 677 -6.75 -12.07 -2.89
CA ALA A 677 -6.35 -11.02 -3.83
C ALA A 677 -5.28 -11.50 -4.82
N VAL A 678 -4.27 -12.24 -4.35
CA VAL A 678 -3.22 -12.82 -5.21
C VAL A 678 -3.76 -13.95 -6.09
N ALA A 679 -4.58 -14.85 -5.54
CA ALA A 679 -5.18 -15.93 -6.31
C ALA A 679 -6.09 -15.41 -7.44
N ASN A 680 -6.87 -14.36 -7.19
CA ASN A 680 -7.78 -13.76 -8.18
C ASN A 680 -7.05 -12.98 -9.29
N SER A 681 -5.84 -12.47 -9.02
CA SER A 681 -5.03 -11.68 -9.96
C SER A 681 -3.96 -12.51 -10.68
N SER A 682 -3.93 -13.82 -10.42
CA SER A 682 -2.96 -14.76 -10.99
C SER A 682 -3.29 -15.18 -12.43
N ALA A 683 -2.24 -15.40 -13.23
CA ALA A 683 -2.36 -15.99 -14.56
C ALA A 683 -2.99 -17.39 -14.51
N LYS A 684 -3.96 -17.65 -15.39
CA LYS A 684 -4.51 -18.99 -15.60
C LYS A 684 -3.39 -19.94 -16.06
N THR A 685 -3.36 -21.15 -15.50
CA THR A 685 -2.28 -22.14 -15.61
C THR A 685 -1.82 -22.36 -17.06
N ASN A 686 -0.58 -21.95 -17.37
CA ASN A 686 0.06 -22.24 -18.66
C ASN A 686 0.61 -23.67 -18.65
N SER A 687 -0.18 -24.64 -19.09
CA SER A 687 0.30 -26.02 -19.26
C SER A 687 1.23 -26.10 -20.48
N ARG A 688 2.51 -26.40 -20.26
CA ARG A 688 3.45 -26.70 -21.35
C ARG A 688 3.22 -28.15 -21.84
N PRO A 689 2.86 -28.38 -23.11
CA PRO A 689 2.79 -29.75 -23.64
C PRO A 689 4.20 -30.34 -23.76
N ARG A 690 4.40 -31.56 -23.27
CA ARG A 690 5.64 -32.32 -23.48
C ARG A 690 5.32 -33.49 -24.39
N ASP A 691 5.94 -33.50 -25.57
CA ASP A 691 5.84 -34.60 -26.52
C ASP A 691 6.71 -35.78 -26.04
N VAL A 692 6.09 -36.94 -25.79
CA VAL A 692 6.82 -38.19 -25.53
C VAL A 692 6.71 -39.08 -26.76
N THR A 693 7.84 -39.51 -27.32
CA THR A 693 7.87 -40.51 -28.40
C THR A 693 7.79 -41.92 -27.79
N PRO A 694 6.83 -42.78 -28.20
CA PRO A 694 6.77 -44.15 -27.74
C PRO A 694 7.97 -44.95 -28.26
N ASN A 695 8.35 -46.00 -27.52
CA ASN A 695 9.48 -46.85 -27.87
C ASN A 695 9.22 -47.61 -29.19
N LYS A 696 10.04 -47.36 -30.22
CA LYS A 696 9.95 -47.99 -31.54
C LYS A 696 10.39 -49.47 -31.57
N GLY A 697 11.01 -49.98 -30.50
CA GLY A 697 11.48 -51.37 -30.41
C GLY A 697 10.35 -52.41 -30.35
N ALA A 698 9.25 -52.11 -29.66
CA ALA A 698 8.10 -53.02 -29.58
C ALA A 698 7.39 -53.26 -30.93
N PRO A 699 7.01 -52.22 -31.71
CA PRO A 699 6.44 -52.44 -33.04
C PRO A 699 7.43 -53.11 -34.00
N PHE A 700 8.74 -52.87 -33.85
CA PHE A 700 9.76 -53.56 -34.64
C PHE A 700 9.83 -55.06 -34.32
N ALA A 701 9.82 -55.44 -33.04
CA ALA A 701 9.77 -56.84 -32.63
C ALA A 701 8.50 -57.53 -33.15
N MET A 702 7.35 -56.86 -33.07
CA MET A 702 6.09 -57.37 -33.61
C MET A 702 6.15 -57.57 -35.14
N PHE A 703 6.77 -56.64 -35.87
CA PHE A 703 7.00 -56.76 -37.31
C PHE A 703 7.85 -58.00 -37.65
N VAL A 704 8.98 -58.18 -36.94
CA VAL A 704 9.87 -59.33 -37.14
C VAL A 704 9.16 -60.65 -36.82
N LEU A 705 8.37 -60.71 -35.75
CA LEU A 705 7.57 -61.88 -35.40
C LEU A 705 6.54 -62.23 -36.48
N MET A 706 5.81 -61.23 -36.99
CA MET A 706 4.80 -61.46 -38.04
C MET A 706 5.43 -61.89 -39.37
N LEU A 707 6.59 -61.33 -39.75
CA LEU A 707 7.35 -61.79 -40.92
C LEU A 707 7.87 -63.22 -40.74
N SER A 708 8.35 -63.54 -39.53
CA SER A 708 8.81 -64.90 -39.19
C SER A 708 7.67 -65.91 -39.27
N ALA A 709 6.48 -65.54 -38.77
CA ALA A 709 5.27 -66.35 -38.88
C ALA A 709 4.86 -66.56 -40.36
N LEU A 710 4.86 -65.51 -41.18
CA LEU A 710 4.58 -65.61 -42.62
C LEU A 710 5.57 -66.51 -43.35
N TRP A 711 6.86 -66.45 -42.98
CA TRP A 711 7.90 -67.31 -43.56
C TRP A 711 7.73 -68.77 -43.13
N LEU A 712 7.44 -69.03 -41.85
CA LEU A 712 7.17 -70.36 -41.33
C LEU A 712 5.95 -70.99 -41.99
N ILE A 713 4.85 -70.23 -42.10
CA ILE A 713 3.63 -70.67 -42.79
C ILE A 713 3.90 -70.96 -44.26
N ARG A 714 4.79 -70.20 -44.92
CA ARG A 714 5.19 -70.46 -46.31
C ARG A 714 6.07 -71.71 -46.45
N ARG A 715 6.91 -72.03 -45.47
CA ARG A 715 7.84 -73.17 -45.51
C ARG A 715 7.20 -74.49 -45.09
N LEU A 716 6.18 -74.43 -44.23
CA LEU A 716 5.36 -75.57 -43.82
C LEU A 716 4.26 -75.91 -44.85
N ARG A 717 4.04 -75.02 -45.81
CA ARG A 717 3.24 -75.23 -47.02
C ARG A 717 4.11 -75.80 -48.14
#